data_AF-A0A4V4LTM9-F1
#
_entry.id   AF-A0A4V4LTM9-F1
#
_cell.length_a   1.000
_cell.length_b   1.000
_cell.length_c   1.000
_cell.angle_alpha   90.00
_cell.angle_beta   90.00
_cell.angle_gamma   90.00
#
_symmetry.space_group_name_H-M   'P 1'
#
loop_
_entity.id
_entity.type
_entity.pdbx_description
1 polymer ?
#
loop_
_entity_poly.entity_id
_entity_poly.type
_entity_poly.pdbx_seq_one_letter_code
_entity_poly.pdbx_strand_id
1 'polypeptide(L)'
;MPHLYRNLRVNQVFGANTDVGKTLITTALVLADSQRTQNNIYYLKPVSTGPDADQDDAFIQRFSTSNRIHNHTLYRYTDPVSPHLAVARESTAHPPPTDKRFAESIASFIKDKATSSSPHSLFLETAGGTSQADAYRPLLLPTILIASSHLGGISTTLSAFESLHLRGYSVDAILVFREEYYANYQYLTEWGRDRNVHVAVIDQPPSRDSNAVNDHKALQKYFSSQYSSPDSAVMQTLNQLDHLHKARIQEVESMPQRTLDSIWYPFAQHAHISDSNQIGVIDSAFSDHFDVHRRNAQTKDASGLLQQDFDGSASWWTQTLGHGNSTLALAAAHAAGRYGHVLLPGHTHKPVLKLCERLLQGPGKYWAAKAFVTDNGSTAMEVALKIALRGSSKKYGRRQRGVIGLSGSYHGDTIGSMDASEPSVYNNAVEWYSPRGGFWFDAPLIKYKDGKVVLKGGSDMGVPEEATMLDKHWECNIADSLNAAYDVQHRLNSPLAALYRTHITNTLTKLVKEGRHFGALVMEPLVMGAGGMLCVDPLFQRVLIDTVRSNEKLFADQAGEAYVQGQDWQGLPVVYDEVFAGLYRLGQLTPASMIGAHPDISAYAKILSGGLVPLSTTLARQSLYDNFLGEEKREALLHGHSYTAHPVGCAVANASWNEINKLTKSTEWLEAKEAWKSKDNASAWSLWTPDTVNTLSQLHNVDGVVALGTVLIIHLKSSGKGYESSEGQRFLTTLASHGIHSRPLGDTVYFMASLNTPQDTIRSIEEKCIVVYAANRHPKYQLALAANRDEWLERPTEAASKHFFGDEGDDKEECISGIDKLMQGTWIGVSKSGKIAALTNYFEPLPKDGKLLKSRGAITRDCLQSGKSIEEDLEAVSKIKDDVGPFNLLLLQADKKLNGGIRYGYVTNRSISSTYHRMLNDDIGGITNGYVDGNDDVFEHSEWHKLKQAKKFLDEAINEDMSERELLDTLELSINHEVHPMAVRTDFQHSARIPPIIMRPGANPVPLDESNKDDIKAIYATRLITFILVDHDGNIQFIEKDIYKLDTGNNVVKEDRERLLVF
;
A
#
# COMPACT_ATOMS: atom_id res chain seq x y z
N MET A 1 -0.90 -6.41 10.51
CA MET A 1 -0.03 -6.10 11.67
C MET A 1 0.24 -7.43 12.34
N PRO A 2 1.28 -8.15 11.90
CA PRO A 2 1.49 -9.52 12.33
C PRO A 2 2.21 -9.58 13.67
N HIS A 3 1.84 -10.57 14.48
CA HIS A 3 2.39 -10.77 15.81
C HIS A 3 2.90 -12.20 15.98
N LEU A 4 4.20 -12.38 15.69
CA LEU A 4 4.95 -13.59 15.97
C LEU A 4 6.33 -13.17 16.48
N TYR A 5 6.69 -13.62 17.68
CA TYR A 5 7.88 -13.21 18.42
C TYR A 5 8.50 -14.44 19.09
N ARG A 6 9.83 -14.50 19.28
CA ARG A 6 10.49 -15.62 20.00
C ARG A 6 10.19 -15.63 21.50
N ASN A 7 9.95 -14.45 22.04
CA ASN A 7 9.90 -14.10 23.45
C ASN A 7 8.48 -13.84 23.96
N LEU A 8 7.47 -13.64 23.10
CA LEU A 8 6.10 -13.34 23.53
C LEU A 8 5.08 -14.33 22.92
N ARG A 9 4.55 -15.21 23.77
CA ARG A 9 3.40 -16.07 23.41
C ARG A 9 2.11 -15.26 23.55
N VAL A 10 1.43 -15.00 22.43
CA VAL A 10 0.15 -14.27 22.40
C VAL A 10 -0.99 -15.25 22.10
N ASN A 11 -2.02 -15.26 22.94
CA ASN A 11 -3.22 -16.08 22.74
C ASN A 11 -4.50 -15.24 22.89
N GLN A 12 -5.39 -15.31 21.90
CA GLN A 12 -6.68 -14.62 21.89
C GLN A 12 -7.80 -15.53 22.41
N VAL A 13 -8.57 -15.09 23.40
CA VAL A 13 -9.66 -15.87 24.01
C VAL A 13 -11.01 -15.41 23.45
N PHE A 14 -11.60 -16.27 22.62
CA PHE A 14 -12.99 -16.14 22.14
C PHE A 14 -13.94 -16.98 23.00
N GLY A 15 -15.19 -16.53 23.10
CA GLY A 15 -16.28 -17.32 23.68
C GLY A 15 -17.26 -17.77 22.60
N ALA A 16 -17.77 -18.99 22.71
CA ALA A 16 -18.86 -19.47 21.88
C ALA A 16 -20.13 -18.61 22.06
N ASN A 17 -20.32 -18.02 23.25
CA ASN A 17 -21.37 -17.04 23.54
C ASN A 17 -20.95 -16.09 24.69
N THR A 18 -21.86 -15.21 25.12
CA THR A 18 -21.87 -14.66 26.48
C THR A 18 -22.04 -15.77 27.52
N ASP A 19 -21.65 -15.48 28.77
CA ASP A 19 -21.83 -16.33 29.96
C ASP A 19 -21.20 -17.75 29.93
N VAL A 20 -20.40 -18.09 28.91
CA VAL A 20 -19.58 -19.33 28.88
C VAL A 20 -18.39 -19.31 29.87
N GLY A 21 -18.37 -18.38 30.83
CA GLY A 21 -17.32 -18.25 31.84
C GLY A 21 -15.92 -17.92 31.32
N LYS A 22 -15.81 -17.14 30.22
CA LYS A 22 -14.52 -16.66 29.66
C LYS A 22 -13.55 -16.18 30.75
N THR A 23 -13.97 -15.16 31.52
CA THR A 23 -13.17 -14.53 32.57
C THR A 23 -12.64 -15.53 33.59
N LEU A 24 -13.44 -16.53 33.97
CA LEU A 24 -13.03 -17.57 34.92
C LEU A 24 -11.91 -18.45 34.33
N ILE A 25 -12.05 -18.86 33.08
CA ILE A 25 -11.03 -19.69 32.42
C ILE A 25 -9.77 -18.88 32.10
N THR A 26 -9.89 -17.63 31.65
CA THR A 26 -8.73 -16.74 31.47
C THR A 26 -8.02 -16.45 32.80
N THR A 27 -8.77 -16.25 33.89
CA THR A 27 -8.20 -16.14 35.26
C THR A 27 -7.42 -17.40 35.63
N ALA A 28 -7.99 -18.59 35.40
CA ALA A 28 -7.31 -19.85 35.69
C ALA A 28 -6.03 -20.03 34.86
N LEU A 29 -6.05 -19.69 33.57
CA LEU A 29 -4.88 -19.71 32.68
C LEU A 29 -3.80 -18.73 33.16
N VAL A 30 -4.14 -17.45 33.40
CA VAL A 30 -3.21 -16.40 33.85
C VAL A 30 -2.55 -16.78 35.18
N LEU A 31 -3.33 -17.26 36.15
CA LEU A 31 -2.79 -17.69 37.44
C LEU A 31 -1.88 -18.92 37.29
N ALA A 32 -2.31 -19.95 36.56
CA ALA A 32 -1.51 -21.16 36.32
C ALA A 32 -0.17 -20.85 35.62
N ASP A 33 -0.19 -19.99 34.59
CA ASP A 33 1.02 -19.60 33.85
C ASP A 33 1.99 -18.80 34.73
N SER A 34 1.46 -17.97 35.65
CA SER A 34 2.26 -17.26 36.66
C SER A 34 2.94 -18.19 37.69
N GLN A 35 2.35 -19.35 37.98
CA GLN A 35 2.91 -20.32 38.93
C GLN A 35 3.95 -21.23 38.27
N ARG A 36 3.73 -21.66 37.03
CA ARG A 36 4.66 -22.55 36.31
C ARG A 36 5.88 -21.83 35.71
N THR A 37 5.82 -20.51 35.55
CA THR A 37 6.91 -19.69 34.95
C THR A 37 7.35 -18.56 35.87
N GLN A 38 8.56 -18.02 35.62
CA GLN A 38 9.01 -16.74 36.21
C GLN A 38 8.73 -15.55 35.27
N ASN A 39 7.92 -15.76 34.24
CA ASN A 39 7.64 -14.80 33.17
C ASN A 39 6.69 -13.70 33.66
N ASN A 40 6.67 -12.55 32.99
CA ASN A 40 5.54 -11.63 33.09
C ASN A 40 4.35 -12.17 32.30
N ILE A 41 3.16 -12.08 32.89
CA ILE A 41 1.89 -12.54 32.33
C ILE A 41 1.00 -11.31 32.14
N TYR A 42 0.73 -10.97 30.89
CA TYR A 42 -0.11 -9.83 30.52
C TYR A 42 -1.54 -10.31 30.24
N TYR A 43 -2.52 -9.65 30.84
CA TYR A 43 -3.93 -9.78 30.48
C TYR A 43 -4.39 -8.50 29.78
N LEU A 44 -4.93 -8.64 28.59
CA LEU A 44 -5.51 -7.54 27.82
C LEU A 44 -7.00 -7.77 27.60
N LYS A 45 -7.81 -6.80 27.98
CA LYS A 45 -9.24 -6.72 27.65
C LYS A 45 -9.45 -5.54 26.69
N PRO A 46 -9.52 -5.74 25.37
CA PRO A 46 -9.60 -4.61 24.44
C PRO A 46 -10.88 -3.78 24.63
N VAL A 47 -12.01 -4.40 24.96
CA VAL A 47 -13.25 -3.69 25.33
C VAL A 47 -13.88 -4.31 26.58
N SER A 48 -14.26 -3.46 27.54
CA SER A 48 -15.10 -3.79 28.69
C SER A 48 -16.39 -2.95 28.70
N THR A 49 -17.48 -3.52 29.21
CA THR A 49 -18.84 -2.94 29.20
C THR A 49 -19.56 -3.29 30.51
N GLY A 50 -19.85 -2.30 31.35
CA GLY A 50 -20.54 -2.46 32.62
C GLY A 50 -19.93 -1.61 33.75
N PRO A 51 -20.52 -1.64 34.96
CA PRO A 51 -20.05 -0.86 36.10
C PRO A 51 -18.69 -1.34 36.62
N ASP A 52 -17.94 -0.46 37.29
CA ASP A 52 -16.56 -0.76 37.76
C ASP A 52 -16.45 -2.00 38.67
N ALA A 53 -17.53 -2.36 39.37
CA ALA A 53 -17.57 -3.52 40.25
C ALA A 53 -17.57 -4.89 39.53
N ASP A 54 -17.95 -4.92 38.24
CA ASP A 54 -18.09 -6.15 37.43
C ASP A 54 -16.99 -6.24 36.34
N GLN A 55 -15.89 -5.48 36.46
CA GLN A 55 -14.80 -5.43 35.47
C GLN A 55 -13.89 -6.67 35.50
N ASP A 56 -13.61 -7.22 34.32
CA ASP A 56 -12.82 -8.45 34.13
C ASP A 56 -11.34 -8.32 34.55
N ASP A 57 -10.71 -7.16 34.34
CA ASP A 57 -9.32 -6.89 34.76
C ASP A 57 -9.20 -6.72 36.29
N ALA A 58 -10.17 -6.05 36.92
CA ALA A 58 -10.32 -6.00 38.36
C ALA A 58 -10.63 -7.40 38.96
N PHE A 59 -11.40 -8.23 38.27
CA PHE A 59 -11.66 -9.62 38.68
C PHE A 59 -10.36 -10.45 38.72
N ILE A 60 -9.54 -10.41 37.65
CA ILE A 60 -8.24 -11.11 37.65
C ILE A 60 -7.32 -10.53 38.73
N GLN A 61 -7.30 -9.21 38.93
CA GLN A 61 -6.48 -8.57 39.95
C GLN A 61 -6.88 -9.02 41.37
N ARG A 62 -8.19 -9.23 41.64
CA ARG A 62 -8.72 -9.72 42.92
C ARG A 62 -8.17 -11.11 43.30
N PHE A 63 -7.80 -11.95 42.34
CA PHE A 63 -7.25 -13.28 42.59
C PHE A 63 -5.74 -13.39 42.35
N SER A 64 -5.10 -12.39 41.74
CA SER A 64 -3.65 -12.30 41.65
C SER A 64 -3.01 -11.96 42.99
N THR A 65 -1.98 -12.72 43.37
CA THR A 65 -1.03 -12.35 44.43
C THR A 65 0.37 -12.10 43.90
N SER A 66 0.54 -12.02 42.56
CA SER A 66 1.84 -11.87 41.90
C SER A 66 2.00 -10.49 41.28
N ASN A 67 3.15 -9.86 41.51
CA ASN A 67 3.55 -8.62 40.84
C ASN A 67 3.97 -8.81 39.37
N ARG A 68 4.01 -10.06 38.87
CA ARG A 68 4.26 -10.41 37.46
C ARG A 68 2.99 -10.52 36.61
N ILE A 69 1.80 -10.32 37.20
CA ILE A 69 0.53 -10.31 36.46
C ILE A 69 0.14 -8.86 36.22
N HIS A 70 -0.02 -8.48 34.96
CA HIS A 70 -0.30 -7.11 34.53
C HIS A 70 -1.60 -7.07 33.71
N ASN A 71 -2.64 -6.44 34.27
CA ASN A 71 -3.97 -6.39 33.66
C ASN A 71 -4.22 -5.00 33.04
N HIS A 72 -4.71 -4.97 31.81
CA HIS A 72 -4.97 -3.73 31.07
C HIS A 72 -6.29 -3.81 30.29
N THR A 73 -7.03 -2.70 30.24
CA THR A 73 -8.21 -2.52 29.39
C THR A 73 -8.05 -1.29 28.50
N LEU A 74 -8.28 -1.42 27.19
CA LEU A 74 -8.08 -0.31 26.24
C LEU A 74 -9.29 0.62 26.14
N TYR A 75 -10.49 0.04 25.99
CA TYR A 75 -11.75 0.79 25.89
C TYR A 75 -12.73 0.34 26.97
N ARG A 76 -13.28 1.29 27.72
CA ARG A 76 -14.21 1.07 28.84
C ARG A 76 -15.52 1.81 28.59
N TYR A 77 -16.62 1.13 28.86
CA TYR A 77 -17.99 1.63 28.77
C TYR A 77 -18.77 1.17 30.01
N THR A 78 -19.70 1.99 30.48
CA THR A 78 -20.38 1.83 31.78
C THR A 78 -21.74 1.12 31.70
N ASP A 79 -22.41 1.14 30.54
CA ASP A 79 -23.67 0.43 30.33
C ASP A 79 -23.42 -1.08 30.13
N PRO A 80 -23.99 -1.99 30.95
CA PRO A 80 -23.78 -3.44 30.86
C PRO A 80 -24.54 -4.08 29.68
N VAL A 81 -24.20 -3.66 28.46
CA VAL A 81 -24.73 -4.17 27.19
C VAL A 81 -23.60 -4.40 26.18
N SER A 82 -23.90 -5.10 25.08
CA SER A 82 -22.92 -5.35 24.01
C SER A 82 -22.28 -4.04 23.50
N PRO A 83 -20.96 -3.99 23.21
CA PRO A 83 -20.21 -2.76 22.94
C PRO A 83 -20.87 -1.76 21.97
N HIS A 84 -21.46 -2.22 20.87
CA HIS A 84 -22.12 -1.35 19.89
C HIS A 84 -23.31 -0.55 20.46
N LEU A 85 -23.98 -1.06 21.49
CA LEU A 85 -25.06 -0.34 22.19
C LEU A 85 -24.49 0.60 23.26
N ALA A 86 -23.47 0.18 24.01
CA ALA A 86 -22.86 1.00 25.05
C ALA A 86 -22.25 2.28 24.44
N VAL A 87 -21.46 2.12 23.36
CA VAL A 87 -20.97 3.20 22.48
C VAL A 87 -22.09 4.14 22.03
N ALA A 88 -23.21 3.59 21.55
CA ALA A 88 -24.32 4.38 21.01
C ALA A 88 -25.16 5.11 22.06
N ARG A 89 -25.09 4.68 23.34
CA ARG A 89 -25.89 5.23 24.45
C ARG A 89 -25.11 6.21 25.32
N GLU A 90 -23.82 5.95 25.55
CA GLU A 90 -22.98 6.79 26.41
C GLU A 90 -22.56 8.12 25.75
N SER A 91 -22.94 8.32 24.47
CA SER A 91 -23.03 9.63 23.80
C SER A 91 -21.81 10.52 24.01
N THR A 92 -20.62 9.93 23.88
CA THR A 92 -19.36 10.53 24.28
C THR A 92 -18.96 11.75 23.44
N ALA A 93 -18.27 12.71 24.08
CA ALA A 93 -17.69 13.88 23.40
C ALA A 93 -16.57 13.54 22.38
N HIS A 94 -16.22 12.25 22.26
CA HIS A 94 -15.28 11.70 21.29
C HIS A 94 -15.96 10.55 20.54
N PRO A 95 -15.77 10.41 19.22
CA PRO A 95 -16.31 9.28 18.46
C PRO A 95 -15.63 7.96 18.87
N PRO A 96 -16.31 6.81 18.73
CA PRO A 96 -15.72 5.50 18.98
C PRO A 96 -14.53 5.21 18.03
N PRO A 97 -13.61 4.31 18.41
CA PRO A 97 -12.57 3.84 17.51
C PRO A 97 -13.17 3.13 16.29
N THR A 98 -12.56 3.31 15.13
CA THR A 98 -12.80 2.46 13.96
C THR A 98 -12.14 1.09 14.16
N ASP A 99 -12.58 0.05 13.45
CA ASP A 99 -11.96 -1.29 13.51
C ASP A 99 -10.44 -1.25 13.24
N LYS A 100 -10.00 -0.37 12.33
CA LYS A 100 -8.58 -0.06 12.09
C LYS A 100 -7.89 0.43 13.37
N ARG A 101 -8.37 1.53 13.98
CA ARG A 101 -7.79 2.10 15.20
C ARG A 101 -7.85 1.15 16.40
N PHE A 102 -8.90 0.33 16.46
CA PHE A 102 -9.09 -0.71 17.47
C PHE A 102 -8.00 -1.80 17.35
N ALA A 103 -7.77 -2.33 16.15
CA ALA A 103 -6.70 -3.29 15.89
C ALA A 103 -5.31 -2.68 16.11
N GLU A 104 -5.08 -1.45 15.65
CA GLU A 104 -3.81 -0.71 15.84
C GLU A 104 -3.46 -0.51 17.32
N SER A 105 -4.45 -0.21 18.17
CA SER A 105 -4.24 -0.03 19.62
C SER A 105 -3.91 -1.35 20.33
N ILE A 106 -4.46 -2.47 19.86
CA ILE A 106 -4.08 -3.81 20.33
C ILE A 106 -2.65 -4.15 19.87
N ALA A 107 -2.34 -3.90 18.60
CA ALA A 107 -1.04 -4.19 18.02
C ALA A 107 0.10 -3.39 18.68
N SER A 108 -0.16 -2.12 18.99
CA SER A 108 0.70 -1.26 19.81
C SER A 108 1.02 -1.92 21.16
N PHE A 109 0.00 -2.31 21.92
CA PHE A 109 0.18 -2.98 23.21
C PHE A 109 0.96 -4.31 23.11
N ILE A 110 0.66 -5.15 22.11
CA ILE A 110 1.39 -6.41 21.89
C ILE A 110 2.87 -6.14 21.57
N LYS A 111 3.15 -5.14 20.71
CA LYS A 111 4.52 -4.78 20.33
C LYS A 111 5.33 -4.27 21.52
N ASP A 112 4.75 -3.38 22.33
CA ASP A 112 5.36 -2.86 23.57
C ASP A 112 5.77 -4.03 24.50
N LYS A 113 4.87 -4.99 24.77
CA LYS A 113 5.21 -6.14 25.62
C LYS A 113 6.19 -7.15 24.98
N ALA A 114 6.46 -7.03 23.68
CA ALA A 114 7.45 -7.84 22.97
C ALA A 114 8.88 -7.25 22.98
N THR A 115 9.09 -6.03 23.50
CA THR A 115 10.41 -5.38 23.58
C THR A 115 11.38 -6.05 24.57
N SER A 116 10.85 -6.74 25.58
CA SER A 116 11.62 -7.40 26.65
C SER A 116 12.33 -8.66 26.15
N SER A 117 13.63 -8.81 26.44
CA SER A 117 14.43 -9.98 26.02
C SER A 117 14.08 -11.29 26.74
N SER A 118 13.24 -11.26 27.77
CA SER A 118 12.84 -12.45 28.55
C SER A 118 11.50 -13.02 28.08
N PRO A 119 11.28 -14.36 28.15
CA PRO A 119 10.02 -14.96 27.76
C PRO A 119 8.82 -14.44 28.57
N HIS A 120 7.72 -14.14 27.88
CA HIS A 120 6.49 -13.56 28.40
C HIS A 120 5.26 -14.23 27.77
N SER A 121 4.08 -14.02 28.37
CA SER A 121 2.80 -14.52 27.83
C SER A 121 1.72 -13.44 27.91
N LEU A 122 0.85 -13.39 26.90
CA LEU A 122 -0.21 -12.40 26.77
C LEU A 122 -1.53 -13.12 26.43
N PHE A 123 -2.52 -12.96 27.30
CA PHE A 123 -3.89 -13.42 27.07
C PHE A 123 -4.79 -12.23 26.72
N LEU A 124 -5.30 -12.21 25.49
CA LEU A 124 -6.20 -11.16 25.00
C LEU A 124 -7.64 -11.69 25.03
N GLU A 125 -8.49 -11.19 25.93
CA GLU A 125 -9.86 -11.66 26.04
C GLU A 125 -10.85 -10.77 25.28
N THR A 126 -11.69 -11.39 24.45
CA THR A 126 -12.69 -10.71 23.62
C THR A 126 -14.00 -10.40 24.37
N ALA A 127 -14.80 -9.47 23.83
CA ALA A 127 -16.10 -9.08 24.40
C ALA A 127 -17.25 -9.81 23.69
N GLY A 128 -18.16 -10.42 24.45
CA GLY A 128 -19.29 -11.16 23.90
C GLY A 128 -18.88 -12.50 23.25
N GLY A 129 -19.12 -12.65 21.95
CA GLY A 129 -18.85 -13.86 21.17
C GLY A 129 -18.15 -13.56 19.83
N THR A 130 -18.15 -14.53 18.92
CA THR A 130 -17.36 -14.49 17.66
C THR A 130 -17.78 -13.45 16.62
N SER A 131 -18.85 -12.65 16.86
CA SER A 131 -19.25 -11.57 15.95
C SER A 131 -18.21 -10.45 15.81
N GLN A 132 -17.24 -10.35 16.73
CA GLN A 132 -16.11 -9.40 16.63
C GLN A 132 -14.97 -9.89 15.71
N ALA A 133 -15.03 -11.11 15.16
CA ALA A 133 -13.88 -11.76 14.53
C ALA A 133 -13.34 -11.07 13.26
N ASP A 134 -14.12 -10.24 12.56
CA ASP A 134 -13.61 -9.44 11.45
C ASP A 134 -12.75 -8.26 11.94
N ALA A 135 -13.07 -7.63 13.08
CA ALA A 135 -12.33 -6.47 13.61
C ALA A 135 -10.94 -6.85 14.16
N TYR A 136 -10.77 -8.06 14.71
CA TYR A 136 -9.46 -8.58 15.13
C TYR A 136 -8.65 -9.21 13.97
N ARG A 137 -9.24 -9.37 12.78
CA ARG A 137 -8.60 -10.08 11.65
C ARG A 137 -7.27 -9.48 11.17
N PRO A 138 -6.98 -8.16 11.28
CA PRO A 138 -5.65 -7.60 10.96
C PRO A 138 -4.49 -8.09 11.83
N LEU A 139 -4.77 -8.81 12.93
CA LEU A 139 -3.81 -9.33 13.91
C LEU A 139 -3.55 -10.83 13.78
N LEU A 140 -4.57 -11.58 13.32
CA LEU A 140 -4.58 -13.04 13.11
C LEU A 140 -3.92 -13.86 14.25
N LEU A 141 -4.38 -13.64 15.48
CA LEU A 141 -3.78 -14.23 16.68
C LEU A 141 -4.20 -15.71 16.88
N PRO A 142 -3.30 -16.57 17.39
CA PRO A 142 -3.64 -17.93 17.80
C PRO A 142 -4.74 -17.93 18.85
N THR A 143 -5.79 -18.72 18.65
CA THR A 143 -7.07 -18.56 19.35
C THR A 143 -7.38 -19.72 20.31
N ILE A 144 -7.83 -19.37 21.51
CA ILE A 144 -8.48 -20.25 22.49
C ILE A 144 -9.99 -20.02 22.39
N LEU A 145 -10.79 -21.08 22.26
CA LEU A 145 -12.26 -21.00 22.22
C LEU A 145 -12.88 -21.57 23.50
N ILE A 146 -13.60 -20.73 24.24
CA ILE A 146 -14.37 -21.14 25.42
C ILE A 146 -15.74 -21.65 24.98
N ALA A 147 -15.97 -22.94 25.16
CA ALA A 147 -17.18 -23.65 24.75
C ALA A 147 -18.32 -23.49 25.76
N SER A 148 -19.56 -23.65 25.28
CA SER A 148 -20.74 -23.68 26.16
C SER A 148 -20.98 -25.08 26.72
N SER A 149 -21.06 -25.20 28.04
CA SER A 149 -21.41 -26.42 28.76
C SER A 149 -22.93 -26.65 28.91
N HIS A 150 -23.76 -25.67 28.53
CA HIS A 150 -25.21 -25.71 28.69
C HIS A 150 -25.95 -26.40 27.52
N LEU A 151 -27.28 -26.55 27.63
CA LEU A 151 -28.13 -27.10 26.58
C LEU A 151 -27.90 -26.39 25.23
N GLY A 152 -27.72 -27.18 24.16
CA GLY A 152 -27.40 -26.66 22.82
C GLY A 152 -25.95 -26.19 22.63
N GLY A 153 -25.15 -26.16 23.71
CA GLY A 153 -23.80 -25.60 23.72
C GLY A 153 -22.80 -26.27 22.77
N ILE A 154 -22.99 -27.54 22.41
CA ILE A 154 -22.27 -28.21 21.32
C ILE A 154 -22.43 -27.41 20.01
N SER A 155 -23.68 -27.18 19.58
CA SER A 155 -24.00 -26.49 18.31
C SER A 155 -23.43 -25.07 18.29
N THR A 156 -23.60 -24.32 19.39
CA THR A 156 -23.04 -22.97 19.55
C THR A 156 -21.51 -22.98 19.46
N THR A 157 -20.84 -23.97 20.07
CA THR A 157 -19.37 -24.09 20.04
C THR A 157 -18.85 -24.44 18.65
N LEU A 158 -19.49 -25.37 17.94
CA LEU A 158 -19.12 -25.72 16.57
C LEU A 158 -19.35 -24.55 15.61
N SER A 159 -20.49 -23.85 15.71
CA SER A 159 -20.77 -22.65 14.91
C SER A 159 -19.75 -21.53 15.16
N ALA A 160 -19.28 -21.38 16.40
CA ALA A 160 -18.23 -20.43 16.76
C ALA A 160 -16.87 -20.82 16.17
N PHE A 161 -16.48 -22.10 16.28
CA PHE A 161 -15.26 -22.64 15.66
C PHE A 161 -15.25 -22.43 14.14
N GLU A 162 -16.33 -22.81 13.46
CA GLU A 162 -16.48 -22.63 12.01
C GLU A 162 -16.41 -21.15 11.60
N SER A 163 -17.05 -20.27 12.37
CA SER A 163 -17.04 -18.81 12.12
C SER A 163 -15.64 -18.18 12.25
N LEU A 164 -14.78 -18.73 13.12
CA LEU A 164 -13.38 -18.33 13.27
C LEU A 164 -12.53 -18.92 12.15
N HIS A 165 -12.66 -20.22 11.88
CA HIS A 165 -11.90 -20.92 10.85
C HIS A 165 -12.15 -20.36 9.44
N LEU A 166 -13.40 -19.99 9.12
CA LEU A 166 -13.79 -19.34 7.86
C LEU A 166 -13.17 -17.93 7.65
N ARG A 167 -12.55 -17.35 8.69
CA ARG A 167 -11.77 -16.10 8.64
C ARG A 167 -10.26 -16.34 8.66
N GLY A 168 -9.82 -17.60 8.80
CA GLY A 168 -8.41 -18.00 8.83
C GLY A 168 -7.81 -18.13 10.23
N TYR A 169 -8.58 -17.96 11.31
CA TYR A 169 -8.04 -18.15 12.67
C TYR A 169 -7.68 -19.62 12.93
N SER A 170 -6.52 -19.84 13.55
CA SER A 170 -6.16 -21.12 14.15
C SER A 170 -6.74 -21.20 15.56
N VAL A 171 -7.53 -22.24 15.84
CA VAL A 171 -8.09 -22.51 17.17
C VAL A 171 -7.24 -23.59 17.84
N ASP A 172 -6.26 -23.15 18.62
CA ASP A 172 -5.23 -23.97 19.28
C ASP A 172 -5.81 -24.90 20.36
N ALA A 173 -6.84 -24.43 21.06
CA ALA A 173 -7.48 -25.13 22.16
C ALA A 173 -8.96 -24.74 22.32
N ILE A 174 -9.78 -25.72 22.72
CA ILE A 174 -11.16 -25.52 23.19
C ILE A 174 -11.22 -25.86 24.68
N LEU A 175 -11.75 -24.97 25.51
CA LEU A 175 -11.93 -25.22 26.95
C LEU A 175 -13.43 -25.22 27.28
N VAL A 176 -13.86 -26.21 28.06
CA VAL A 176 -15.26 -26.44 28.40
C VAL A 176 -15.42 -26.80 29.87
N PHE A 177 -16.47 -26.29 30.53
CA PHE A 177 -16.81 -26.71 31.88
C PHE A 177 -17.46 -28.11 31.89
N ARG A 178 -17.08 -28.93 32.87
CA ARG A 178 -17.66 -30.24 33.19
C ARG A 178 -19.09 -30.08 33.69
N GLU A 179 -20.04 -30.08 32.77
CA GLU A 179 -21.45 -30.24 33.12
C GLU A 179 -21.89 -31.68 32.86
N GLU A 180 -22.05 -32.47 33.92
CA GLU A 180 -22.42 -33.88 33.83
C GLU A 180 -23.88 -34.10 33.41
N TYR A 181 -24.77 -33.11 33.59
CA TYR A 181 -26.17 -33.22 33.13
C TYR A 181 -26.32 -33.11 31.61
N TYR A 182 -25.50 -32.27 30.95
CA TYR A 182 -25.51 -32.12 29.48
C TYR A 182 -24.42 -32.93 28.77
N ALA A 183 -23.34 -33.28 29.47
CA ALA A 183 -22.19 -34.04 28.97
C ALA A 183 -21.52 -33.48 27.68
N ASN A 184 -21.75 -32.20 27.32
CA ASN A 184 -21.17 -31.54 26.14
C ASN A 184 -19.66 -31.77 26.00
N TYR A 185 -18.95 -31.82 27.13
CA TYR A 185 -17.50 -32.02 27.19
C TYR A 185 -17.06 -33.37 26.59
N GLN A 186 -17.86 -34.43 26.73
CA GLN A 186 -17.56 -35.76 26.19
C GLN A 186 -17.55 -35.73 24.66
N TYR A 187 -18.63 -35.19 24.08
CA TYR A 187 -18.77 -35.01 22.63
C TYR A 187 -17.66 -34.12 22.06
N LEU A 188 -17.38 -32.98 22.71
CA LEU A 188 -16.34 -32.05 22.23
C LEU A 188 -14.95 -32.68 22.29
N THR A 189 -14.64 -33.47 23.33
CA THR A 189 -13.34 -34.17 23.45
C THR A 189 -13.16 -35.23 22.36
N GLU A 190 -14.23 -35.93 21.96
CA GLU A 190 -14.20 -36.86 20.83
C GLU A 190 -14.06 -36.12 19.48
N TRP A 191 -14.92 -35.13 19.24
CA TRP A 191 -14.92 -34.29 18.03
C TRP A 191 -13.57 -33.60 17.78
N GLY A 192 -12.91 -33.13 18.85
CA GLY A 192 -11.61 -32.46 18.78
C GLY A 192 -10.47 -33.42 18.48
N ARG A 193 -10.48 -34.62 19.09
CA ARG A 193 -9.50 -35.69 18.81
C ARG A 193 -9.46 -36.05 17.33
N ASP A 194 -10.62 -36.22 16.70
CA ASP A 194 -10.77 -36.52 15.27
C ASP A 194 -10.22 -35.41 14.34
N ARG A 195 -10.00 -34.21 14.88
CA ARG A 195 -9.59 -32.99 14.15
C ARG A 195 -8.23 -32.45 14.59
N ASN A 196 -7.52 -33.16 15.48
CA ASN A 196 -6.28 -32.72 16.11
C ASN A 196 -6.40 -31.35 16.82
N VAL A 197 -7.57 -31.06 17.40
CA VAL A 197 -7.83 -29.87 18.23
C VAL A 197 -7.79 -30.28 19.70
N HIS A 198 -6.98 -29.61 20.51
CA HIS A 198 -6.90 -29.86 21.95
C HIS A 198 -8.18 -29.43 22.65
N VAL A 199 -8.76 -30.30 23.47
CA VAL A 199 -10.00 -30.03 24.23
C VAL A 199 -9.77 -30.31 25.70
N ALA A 200 -9.79 -29.25 26.50
CA ALA A 200 -9.57 -29.32 27.94
C ALA A 200 -10.90 -29.19 28.71
N VAL A 201 -11.14 -30.15 29.59
CA VAL A 201 -12.32 -30.22 30.45
C VAL A 201 -11.97 -29.64 31.82
N ILE A 202 -12.59 -28.51 32.17
CA ILE A 202 -12.37 -27.78 33.42
C ILE A 202 -13.52 -28.10 34.38
N ASP A 203 -13.25 -28.39 35.65
CA ASP A 203 -14.33 -28.62 36.62
C ASP A 203 -15.13 -27.32 36.88
N GLN A 204 -16.42 -27.44 37.24
CA GLN A 204 -17.28 -26.28 37.47
C GLN A 204 -16.76 -25.40 38.64
N PRO A 205 -16.88 -24.06 38.56
CA PRO A 205 -16.63 -23.18 39.70
C PRO A 205 -17.65 -23.44 40.83
N PRO A 206 -17.33 -23.11 42.09
CA PRO A 206 -18.31 -23.13 43.17
C PRO A 206 -19.46 -22.16 42.89
N SER A 207 -20.67 -22.52 43.35
CA SER A 207 -21.82 -21.62 43.32
C SER A 207 -21.53 -20.35 44.13
N ARG A 208 -21.78 -19.18 43.53
CA ARG A 208 -21.55 -17.84 44.13
C ARG A 208 -22.18 -17.76 45.53
N ASP A 209 -21.38 -17.45 46.55
CA ASP A 209 -21.86 -17.22 47.92
C ASP A 209 -22.42 -15.79 48.01
N SER A 210 -23.49 -15.59 48.79
CA SER A 210 -24.05 -14.25 49.04
C SER A 210 -23.14 -13.39 49.92
N ASN A 211 -22.21 -14.01 50.66
CA ASN A 211 -21.14 -13.35 51.37
C ASN A 211 -19.88 -13.25 50.47
N ALA A 212 -19.54 -12.03 50.04
CA ALA A 212 -18.41 -11.76 49.15
C ALA A 212 -17.02 -12.20 49.67
N VAL A 213 -16.85 -12.43 50.98
CA VAL A 213 -15.60 -12.93 51.58
C VAL A 213 -15.52 -14.46 51.51
N ASN A 214 -16.66 -15.15 51.69
CA ASN A 214 -16.73 -16.60 51.48
C ASN A 214 -16.60 -16.95 49.99
N ASP A 215 -17.32 -16.22 49.14
CA ASP A 215 -17.27 -16.29 47.67
C ASP A 215 -15.82 -16.20 47.17
N HIS A 216 -15.09 -15.17 47.63
CA HIS A 216 -13.67 -15.00 47.31
C HIS A 216 -12.82 -16.21 47.74
N LYS A 217 -12.99 -16.72 48.97
CA LYS A 217 -12.24 -17.89 49.47
C LYS A 217 -12.57 -19.17 48.68
N ALA A 218 -13.83 -19.36 48.31
CA ALA A 218 -14.27 -20.50 47.51
C ALA A 218 -13.65 -20.45 46.09
N LEU A 219 -13.74 -19.30 45.42
CA LEU A 219 -13.15 -19.08 44.10
C LEU A 219 -11.61 -19.16 44.12
N GLN A 220 -10.94 -18.60 45.13
CA GLN A 220 -9.48 -18.68 45.25
C GLN A 220 -8.99 -20.11 45.49
N LYS A 221 -9.71 -20.90 46.31
CA LYS A 221 -9.45 -22.34 46.48
C LYS A 221 -9.67 -23.09 45.16
N TYR A 222 -10.74 -22.78 44.43
CA TYR A 222 -11.02 -23.37 43.12
C TYR A 222 -9.93 -23.06 42.10
N PHE A 223 -9.50 -21.81 41.95
CA PHE A 223 -8.38 -21.45 41.07
C PHE A 223 -7.09 -22.19 41.47
N SER A 224 -6.81 -22.27 42.77
CA SER A 224 -5.65 -23.01 43.29
C SER A 224 -5.67 -24.51 42.96
N SER A 225 -6.86 -25.14 42.86
CA SER A 225 -6.96 -26.52 42.37
C SER A 225 -6.76 -26.66 40.86
N GLN A 226 -6.98 -25.61 40.06
CA GLN A 226 -6.75 -25.67 38.60
C GLN A 226 -5.26 -25.71 38.23
N TYR A 227 -4.33 -25.41 39.14
CA TYR A 227 -2.88 -25.50 38.93
C TYR A 227 -2.12 -26.24 40.04
N SER A 228 -2.81 -27.02 40.88
CA SER A 228 -2.18 -27.81 41.94
C SER A 228 -1.46 -29.08 41.46
N SER A 229 -1.68 -29.49 40.20
CA SER A 229 -1.03 -30.63 39.57
C SER A 229 -0.56 -30.26 38.15
N PRO A 230 0.63 -30.73 37.70
CA PRO A 230 1.07 -30.61 36.31
C PRO A 230 0.10 -31.26 35.31
N ASP A 231 -0.66 -32.27 35.75
CA ASP A 231 -1.65 -33.00 34.94
C ASP A 231 -3.03 -32.32 34.88
N SER A 232 -3.18 -31.11 35.41
CA SER A 232 -4.46 -30.38 35.29
C SER A 232 -4.74 -29.99 33.84
N ALA A 233 -6.02 -29.93 33.47
CA ALA A 233 -6.44 -29.55 32.12
C ALA A 233 -5.95 -28.13 31.74
N VAL A 234 -5.81 -27.22 32.71
CA VAL A 234 -5.23 -25.88 32.48
C VAL A 234 -3.72 -25.97 32.22
N MET A 235 -2.97 -26.73 33.03
CA MET A 235 -1.52 -26.91 32.86
C MET A 235 -1.17 -27.61 31.55
N GLN A 236 -1.90 -28.67 31.19
CA GLN A 236 -1.77 -29.35 29.90
C GLN A 236 -2.05 -28.40 28.72
N THR A 237 -3.08 -27.54 28.84
CA THR A 237 -3.38 -26.52 27.83
C THR A 237 -2.23 -25.52 27.68
N LEU A 238 -1.68 -24.98 28.76
CA LEU A 238 -0.55 -24.04 28.68
C LEU A 238 0.69 -24.66 28.03
N ASN A 239 0.96 -25.95 28.30
CA ASN A 239 2.05 -26.68 27.66
C ASN A 239 1.79 -26.91 26.15
N GLN A 240 0.54 -27.16 25.75
CA GLN A 240 0.15 -27.25 24.34
C GLN A 240 0.29 -25.91 23.61
N LEU A 241 -0.09 -24.80 24.24
CA LEU A 241 0.07 -23.45 23.66
C LEU A 241 1.56 -23.08 23.49
N ASP A 242 2.43 -23.42 24.45
CA ASP A 242 3.88 -23.28 24.31
C ASP A 242 4.44 -24.13 23.16
N HIS A 243 3.93 -25.34 22.96
CA HIS A 243 4.35 -26.23 21.88
C HIS A 243 3.93 -25.70 20.51
N LEU A 244 2.66 -25.33 20.34
CA LEU A 244 2.12 -24.79 19.08
C LEU A 244 2.81 -23.47 18.69
N HIS A 245 3.07 -22.58 19.65
CA HIS A 245 3.80 -21.33 19.41
C HIS A 245 5.22 -21.59 18.88
N LYS A 246 5.97 -22.52 19.49
CA LYS A 246 7.30 -22.92 19.02
C LYS A 246 7.25 -23.62 17.67
N ALA A 247 6.24 -24.45 17.44
CA ALA A 247 6.03 -25.15 16.17
C ALA A 247 5.75 -24.17 15.02
N ARG A 248 4.92 -23.12 15.21
CA ARG A 248 4.68 -22.08 14.19
C ARG A 248 5.97 -21.37 13.80
N ILE A 249 6.82 -21.02 14.77
CA ILE A 249 8.13 -20.40 14.52
C ILE A 249 9.01 -21.34 13.68
N GLN A 250 9.16 -22.60 14.09
CA GLN A 250 9.96 -23.60 13.37
C GLN A 250 9.43 -23.91 11.96
N GLU A 251 8.11 -23.90 11.77
CA GLU A 251 7.48 -24.10 10.47
C GLU A 251 7.82 -22.93 9.52
N VAL A 252 7.55 -21.69 9.93
CA VAL A 252 7.86 -20.47 9.17
C VAL A 252 9.36 -20.36 8.85
N GLU A 253 10.24 -20.66 9.80
CA GLU A 253 11.70 -20.58 9.62
C GLU A 253 12.28 -21.69 8.74
N SER A 254 11.58 -22.81 8.56
CA SER A 254 12.01 -23.93 7.73
C SER A 254 11.37 -23.95 6.33
N MET A 255 10.31 -23.18 6.08
CA MET A 255 9.71 -23.03 4.75
C MET A 255 10.72 -22.57 3.66
N PRO A 256 11.66 -21.63 3.89
CA PRO A 256 12.55 -21.15 2.83
C PRO A 256 13.42 -22.25 2.21
N GLN A 257 13.99 -23.13 3.03
CA GLN A 257 14.80 -24.25 2.54
C GLN A 257 13.93 -25.30 1.84
N ARG A 258 12.83 -25.73 2.48
CA ARG A 258 11.89 -26.69 1.87
C ARG A 258 11.33 -26.21 0.53
N THR A 259 11.24 -24.89 0.34
CA THR A 259 10.83 -24.25 -0.92
C THR A 259 11.89 -24.44 -2.01
N LEU A 260 13.18 -24.16 -1.74
CA LEU A 260 14.27 -24.51 -2.68
C LEU A 260 14.26 -26.00 -3.04
N ASP A 261 14.06 -26.86 -2.04
CA ASP A 261 14.14 -28.31 -2.20
C ASP A 261 12.96 -28.89 -3.02
N SER A 262 11.83 -28.18 -3.13
CA SER A 262 10.54 -28.77 -3.54
C SER A 262 9.70 -27.99 -4.56
N ILE A 263 9.91 -26.68 -4.75
CA ILE A 263 8.98 -25.82 -5.52
C ILE A 263 9.61 -25.34 -6.83
N TRP A 264 8.95 -25.64 -7.95
CA TRP A 264 9.27 -25.05 -9.25
C TRP A 264 8.47 -23.76 -9.46
N TYR A 265 9.14 -22.61 -9.35
CA TYR A 265 8.52 -21.31 -9.57
C TYR A 265 8.26 -21.02 -11.06
N PRO A 266 7.07 -20.52 -11.43
CA PRO A 266 6.81 -20.04 -12.79
C PRO A 266 7.50 -18.68 -13.03
N PHE A 267 8.03 -18.45 -14.24
CA PHE A 267 8.71 -17.21 -14.64
C PHE A 267 9.92 -16.80 -13.74
N ALA A 268 10.61 -17.78 -13.14
CA ALA A 268 11.80 -17.55 -12.32
C ALA A 268 12.98 -18.42 -12.79
N GLN A 269 14.18 -17.83 -12.85
CA GLN A 269 15.42 -18.54 -13.11
C GLN A 269 16.01 -19.03 -11.77
N HIS A 270 15.86 -20.31 -11.46
CA HIS A 270 16.33 -20.87 -10.17
C HIS A 270 17.85 -20.80 -10.01
N ALA A 271 18.64 -20.70 -11.09
CA ALA A 271 20.08 -20.42 -11.01
C ALA A 271 20.41 -19.06 -10.38
N HIS A 272 19.41 -18.20 -10.12
CA HIS A 272 19.53 -16.93 -9.39
C HIS A 272 18.81 -16.95 -8.03
N ILE A 273 18.17 -18.07 -7.66
CA ILE A 273 17.49 -18.29 -6.38
C ILE A 273 18.12 -19.55 -5.75
N SER A 274 19.32 -19.37 -5.19
CA SER A 274 20.19 -20.45 -4.70
C SER A 274 20.41 -20.43 -3.19
N ASP A 275 20.01 -19.36 -2.49
CA ASP A 275 20.00 -19.27 -1.03
C ASP A 275 18.58 -19.09 -0.50
N SER A 276 18.26 -19.87 0.54
CA SER A 276 17.08 -19.76 1.40
C SER A 276 16.78 -18.34 1.86
N ASN A 277 17.80 -17.50 2.08
CA ASN A 277 17.63 -16.12 2.52
C ASN A 277 16.99 -15.21 1.43
N GLN A 278 17.01 -15.63 0.16
CA GLN A 278 16.33 -14.92 -0.94
C GLN A 278 14.81 -15.15 -0.95
N ILE A 279 14.29 -16.09 -0.16
CA ILE A 279 12.88 -16.50 -0.16
C ILE A 279 12.16 -15.88 1.05
N GLY A 280 11.25 -14.95 0.78
CA GLY A 280 10.28 -14.46 1.76
C GLY A 280 9.11 -15.44 1.92
N VAL A 281 8.70 -15.69 3.15
CA VAL A 281 7.58 -16.59 3.50
C VAL A 281 6.38 -15.75 3.89
N ILE A 282 5.29 -15.85 3.13
CA ILE A 282 4.01 -15.19 3.44
C ILE A 282 3.26 -16.12 4.41
N ASP A 283 3.20 -15.75 5.70
CA ASP A 283 2.46 -16.49 6.74
C ASP A 283 0.96 -16.17 6.66
N SER A 284 0.61 -14.89 6.42
CA SER A 284 -0.76 -14.47 6.15
C SER A 284 -0.86 -13.27 5.23
N ALA A 285 -2.09 -12.88 4.89
CA ALA A 285 -2.40 -11.66 4.17
C ALA A 285 -3.77 -11.12 4.59
N PHE A 286 -3.94 -9.80 4.54
CA PHE A 286 -5.20 -9.11 4.81
C PHE A 286 -5.23 -7.71 4.20
N SER A 287 -6.37 -7.32 3.60
CA SER A 287 -6.44 -6.10 2.78
C SER A 287 -5.33 -6.14 1.71
N ASP A 288 -4.76 -5.02 1.28
CA ASP A 288 -3.67 -5.00 0.30
C ASP A 288 -2.28 -5.28 0.91
N HIS A 289 -2.20 -6.12 1.94
CA HIS A 289 -0.94 -6.42 2.63
C HIS A 289 -0.69 -7.92 2.83
N PHE A 290 0.59 -8.29 2.72
CA PHE A 290 1.15 -9.55 3.19
C PHE A 290 1.74 -9.39 4.60
N ASP A 291 1.76 -10.49 5.34
CA ASP A 291 2.51 -10.66 6.58
C ASP A 291 3.67 -11.66 6.29
N VAL A 292 4.90 -11.15 6.21
CA VAL A 292 6.05 -11.82 5.59
C VAL A 292 7.20 -12.04 6.57
N HIS A 293 7.72 -13.26 6.66
CA HIS A 293 9.01 -13.57 7.27
C HIS A 293 10.13 -13.47 6.22
N ARG A 294 11.24 -12.82 6.58
CA ARG A 294 12.50 -12.82 5.81
C ARG A 294 13.68 -13.03 6.74
N ARG A 295 14.66 -13.82 6.30
CA ARG A 295 15.92 -14.02 7.02
C ARG A 295 16.91 -12.88 6.75
N ASN A 296 16.75 -11.77 7.48
CA ASN A 296 17.78 -10.74 7.55
C ASN A 296 18.81 -11.09 8.63
N ALA A 297 20.11 -10.96 8.30
CA ALA A 297 21.24 -11.31 9.18
C ALA A 297 21.40 -10.43 10.45
N GLN A 298 20.43 -9.57 10.75
CA GLN A 298 20.45 -8.59 11.84
C GLN A 298 19.21 -8.65 12.75
N THR A 299 18.33 -9.64 12.59
CA THR A 299 17.13 -9.79 13.43
C THR A 299 17.48 -10.15 14.88
N LYS A 300 17.56 -9.14 15.75
CA LYS A 300 17.74 -9.30 17.21
C LYS A 300 16.54 -10.05 17.81
N ASP A 301 16.75 -10.85 18.85
CA ASP A 301 15.71 -11.76 19.40
C ASP A 301 14.42 -11.08 19.90
N ALA A 302 14.45 -9.77 20.19
CA ALA A 302 13.29 -8.96 20.57
C ALA A 302 12.55 -8.30 19.38
N SER A 303 12.94 -8.60 18.14
CA SER A 303 12.24 -8.14 16.93
C SER A 303 11.16 -9.15 16.49
N GLY A 304 10.06 -8.65 15.90
CA GLY A 304 9.01 -9.49 15.36
C GLY A 304 9.49 -10.29 14.14
N LEU A 305 9.15 -11.58 14.08
CA LEU A 305 9.55 -12.50 13.01
C LEU A 305 8.83 -12.23 11.68
N LEU A 306 7.74 -11.46 11.71
CA LEU A 306 6.91 -11.11 10.57
C LEU A 306 6.88 -9.58 10.38
N GLN A 307 7.06 -9.13 9.14
CA GLN A 307 6.89 -7.74 8.69
C GLN A 307 5.62 -7.61 7.85
N GLN A 308 4.93 -6.48 7.91
CA GLN A 308 3.81 -6.19 7.02
C GLN A 308 4.31 -5.46 5.76
N ASP A 309 4.00 -6.00 4.57
CA ASP A 309 4.33 -5.40 3.28
C ASP A 309 3.06 -5.09 2.48
N PHE A 310 3.00 -3.95 1.81
CA PHE A 310 1.95 -3.64 0.83
C PHE A 310 2.16 -4.43 -0.48
N ASP A 311 1.12 -5.12 -0.97
CA ASP A 311 1.14 -5.88 -2.23
C ASP A 311 0.81 -4.97 -3.43
N GLY A 312 1.75 -4.08 -3.76
CA GLY A 312 1.69 -3.26 -4.98
C GLY A 312 1.73 -4.06 -6.28
N SER A 313 2.01 -5.37 -6.22
CA SER A 313 1.88 -6.27 -7.37
C SER A 313 0.42 -6.71 -7.63
N ALA A 314 -0.48 -6.46 -6.67
CA ALA A 314 -1.84 -7.00 -6.57
C ALA A 314 -1.87 -8.52 -6.82
N SER A 315 -0.87 -9.26 -6.32
CA SER A 315 -0.63 -10.69 -6.55
C SER A 315 -0.85 -11.08 -8.02
N TRP A 316 0.02 -10.58 -8.90
CA TRP A 316 -0.08 -10.78 -10.35
C TRP A 316 -1.35 -10.15 -10.97
N TRP A 317 -1.72 -8.97 -10.46
CA TRP A 317 -2.86 -8.15 -10.89
C TRP A 317 -4.24 -8.79 -10.61
N THR A 318 -4.30 -9.80 -9.75
CA THR A 318 -5.53 -10.54 -9.37
C THR A 318 -6.31 -9.88 -8.22
N GLN A 319 -5.64 -9.22 -7.28
CA GLN A 319 -6.30 -8.65 -6.10
C GLN A 319 -7.27 -7.52 -6.48
N THR A 320 -8.44 -7.57 -5.86
CA THR A 320 -9.62 -6.79 -6.24
C THR A 320 -10.31 -6.16 -5.04
N LEU A 321 -10.40 -6.90 -3.93
CA LEU A 321 -11.12 -6.53 -2.71
C LEU A 321 -10.23 -6.69 -1.46
N GLY A 322 -8.91 -6.68 -1.67
CA GLY A 322 -7.90 -7.08 -0.69
C GLY A 322 -7.88 -8.59 -0.40
N HIS A 323 -6.76 -9.03 0.16
CA HIS A 323 -6.57 -10.37 0.71
C HIS A 323 -7.50 -10.64 1.90
N GLY A 324 -7.87 -11.91 2.11
CA GLY A 324 -8.60 -12.35 3.29
C GLY A 324 -10.07 -11.91 3.36
N ASN A 325 -10.68 -11.48 2.25
CA ASN A 325 -12.06 -10.98 2.21
C ASN A 325 -13.11 -12.03 2.66
N SER A 326 -13.71 -11.83 3.84
CA SER A 326 -14.63 -12.80 4.46
C SER A 326 -15.93 -13.00 3.67
N THR A 327 -16.40 -12.00 2.90
CA THR A 327 -17.57 -12.16 2.01
C THR A 327 -17.28 -13.14 0.86
N LEU A 328 -16.08 -13.10 0.28
CA LEU A 328 -15.67 -14.04 -0.76
C LEU A 328 -15.45 -15.46 -0.18
N ALA A 329 -14.81 -15.56 1.00
CA ALA A 329 -14.58 -16.83 1.68
C ALA A 329 -15.90 -17.55 2.03
N LEU A 330 -16.90 -16.83 2.57
CA LEU A 330 -18.24 -17.36 2.84
C LEU A 330 -18.96 -17.80 1.55
N ALA A 331 -18.82 -17.05 0.46
CA ALA A 331 -19.39 -17.44 -0.84
C ALA A 331 -18.75 -18.73 -1.40
N ALA A 332 -17.43 -18.90 -1.23
CA ALA A 332 -16.72 -20.11 -1.61
C ALA A 332 -17.16 -21.32 -0.76
N ALA A 333 -17.16 -21.19 0.57
CA ALA A 333 -17.51 -22.25 1.50
C ALA A 333 -18.96 -22.75 1.31
N HIS A 334 -19.93 -21.83 1.22
CA HIS A 334 -21.33 -22.20 0.94
C HIS A 334 -21.48 -22.89 -0.43
N ALA A 335 -20.75 -22.45 -1.46
CA ALA A 335 -20.80 -23.10 -2.77
C ALA A 335 -20.15 -24.50 -2.76
N ALA A 336 -19.05 -24.67 -2.04
CA ALA A 336 -18.38 -25.96 -1.87
C ALA A 336 -19.29 -26.95 -1.11
N GLY A 337 -19.86 -26.56 0.03
CA GLY A 337 -20.77 -27.41 0.80
C GLY A 337 -22.10 -27.72 0.09
N ARG A 338 -22.56 -26.84 -0.83
CA ARG A 338 -23.81 -27.02 -1.57
C ARG A 338 -23.67 -27.81 -2.87
N TYR A 339 -22.51 -27.75 -3.54
CA TYR A 339 -22.33 -28.31 -4.88
C TYR A 339 -21.03 -29.10 -5.09
N GLY A 340 -19.97 -28.81 -4.32
CA GLY A 340 -18.61 -29.22 -4.68
C GLY A 340 -18.27 -28.79 -6.10
N HIS A 341 -17.94 -29.76 -6.96
CA HIS A 341 -17.91 -29.61 -8.40
C HIS A 341 -19.01 -30.46 -9.06
N VAL A 342 -19.71 -29.89 -10.05
CA VAL A 342 -20.70 -30.59 -10.88
C VAL A 342 -20.48 -30.26 -12.36
N LEU A 343 -20.80 -31.22 -13.22
CA LEU A 343 -20.69 -31.11 -14.68
C LEU A 343 -21.61 -30.01 -15.24
N LEU A 344 -21.08 -29.11 -16.08
CA LEU A 344 -21.90 -28.12 -16.79
C LEU A 344 -22.57 -28.66 -18.08
N PRO A 345 -21.89 -29.34 -19.02
CA PRO A 345 -22.53 -29.79 -20.26
C PRO A 345 -23.81 -30.61 -20.04
N GLY A 346 -24.90 -30.22 -20.72
CA GLY A 346 -26.23 -30.80 -20.56
C GLY A 346 -27.01 -30.35 -19.31
N HIS A 347 -26.42 -29.50 -18.47
CA HIS A 347 -26.93 -29.11 -17.15
C HIS A 347 -26.79 -27.58 -16.94
N THR A 348 -27.18 -27.09 -15.77
CA THR A 348 -26.89 -25.72 -15.32
C THR A 348 -26.93 -25.62 -13.80
N HIS A 349 -26.31 -24.61 -13.22
CA HIS A 349 -26.39 -24.29 -11.79
C HIS A 349 -26.55 -22.79 -11.55
N LYS A 350 -27.16 -22.43 -10.41
CA LYS A 350 -27.50 -21.03 -10.08
C LYS A 350 -26.28 -20.09 -10.09
N PRO A 351 -25.08 -20.48 -9.62
CA PRO A 351 -23.88 -19.66 -9.74
C PRO A 351 -23.48 -19.32 -11.19
N VAL A 352 -23.37 -20.30 -12.10
CA VAL A 352 -22.93 -20.01 -13.49
C VAL A 352 -23.95 -19.18 -14.25
N LEU A 353 -25.24 -19.54 -14.18
CA LEU A 353 -26.29 -18.81 -14.91
C LEU A 353 -26.30 -17.33 -14.51
N LYS A 354 -26.29 -17.05 -13.21
CA LYS A 354 -26.26 -15.68 -12.67
C LYS A 354 -24.99 -14.92 -13.05
N LEU A 355 -23.85 -15.60 -13.15
CA LEU A 355 -22.59 -14.97 -13.59
C LEU A 355 -22.69 -14.57 -15.08
N CYS A 356 -23.13 -15.49 -15.95
CA CYS A 356 -23.30 -15.23 -17.37
C CYS A 356 -24.31 -14.10 -17.63
N GLU A 357 -25.46 -14.12 -16.95
CA GLU A 357 -26.46 -13.04 -16.99
C GLU A 357 -25.86 -11.68 -16.63
N ARG A 358 -25.03 -11.61 -15.56
CA ARG A 358 -24.38 -10.37 -15.12
C ARG A 358 -23.33 -9.85 -16.08
N LEU A 359 -22.50 -10.73 -16.63
CA LEU A 359 -21.50 -10.33 -17.62
C LEU A 359 -22.16 -9.86 -18.93
N LEU A 360 -23.25 -10.52 -19.35
CA LEU A 360 -24.05 -10.10 -20.50
C LEU A 360 -24.83 -8.80 -20.25
N GLN A 361 -25.33 -8.53 -19.03
CA GLN A 361 -26.02 -7.28 -18.69
C GLN A 361 -25.08 -6.13 -18.28
N GLY A 362 -23.80 -6.42 -18.04
CA GLY A 362 -22.74 -5.49 -17.67
C GLY A 362 -21.82 -5.13 -18.84
N PRO A 363 -20.56 -5.59 -18.89
CA PRO A 363 -19.63 -5.26 -19.97
C PRO A 363 -20.11 -5.77 -21.35
N GLY A 364 -20.94 -6.81 -21.41
CA GLY A 364 -21.54 -7.33 -22.63
C GLY A 364 -22.76 -6.57 -23.17
N LYS A 365 -23.35 -5.65 -22.40
CA LYS A 365 -24.75 -5.18 -22.53
C LYS A 365 -25.23 -4.76 -23.93
N TYR A 366 -24.33 -4.24 -24.76
CA TYR A 366 -24.67 -3.65 -26.06
C TYR A 366 -24.18 -4.48 -27.27
N TRP A 367 -23.54 -5.63 -27.05
CA TRP A 367 -22.89 -6.40 -28.14
C TRP A 367 -22.84 -7.92 -27.92
N ALA A 368 -22.75 -8.41 -26.67
CA ALA A 368 -22.63 -9.83 -26.37
C ALA A 368 -23.99 -10.50 -26.17
N ALA A 369 -24.12 -11.75 -26.63
CA ALA A 369 -25.32 -12.57 -26.44
C ALA A 369 -25.02 -13.93 -25.77
N LYS A 370 -23.74 -14.35 -25.73
CA LYS A 370 -23.29 -15.62 -25.16
C LYS A 370 -22.07 -15.42 -24.27
N ALA A 371 -21.95 -16.29 -23.28
CA ALA A 371 -20.81 -16.37 -22.36
C ALA A 371 -20.33 -17.82 -22.28
N PHE A 372 -19.01 -18.02 -22.30
CA PHE A 372 -18.35 -19.32 -22.19
C PHE A 372 -17.35 -19.26 -21.03
N VAL A 373 -17.55 -20.06 -19.99
CA VAL A 373 -16.77 -19.97 -18.74
C VAL A 373 -15.62 -20.97 -18.76
N THR A 374 -14.42 -20.55 -18.37
CA THR A 374 -13.17 -21.32 -18.38
C THR A 374 -12.38 -21.08 -17.09
N ASP A 375 -11.14 -21.57 -17.05
CA ASP A 375 -10.41 -21.78 -15.80
C ASP A 375 -9.41 -20.63 -15.54
N ASN A 376 -8.77 -20.10 -16.59
CA ASN A 376 -7.85 -18.96 -16.52
C ASN A 376 -7.85 -18.10 -17.83
N GLY A 377 -7.21 -16.93 -17.78
CA GLY A 377 -7.14 -15.99 -18.90
C GLY A 377 -6.65 -16.60 -20.21
N SER A 378 -5.56 -17.36 -20.19
CA SER A 378 -5.00 -18.05 -21.35
C SER A 378 -6.03 -18.96 -22.02
N THR A 379 -6.79 -19.73 -21.23
CA THR A 379 -7.86 -20.59 -21.75
C THR A 379 -9.08 -19.82 -22.28
N ALA A 380 -9.41 -18.66 -21.71
CA ALA A 380 -10.45 -17.78 -22.25
C ALA A 380 -10.04 -17.13 -23.58
N MET A 381 -8.74 -16.83 -23.76
CA MET A 381 -8.19 -16.37 -25.03
C MET A 381 -8.14 -17.49 -26.09
N GLU A 382 -7.81 -18.74 -25.73
CA GLU A 382 -7.96 -19.86 -26.67
C GLU A 382 -9.42 -20.06 -27.11
N VAL A 383 -10.40 -19.89 -26.22
CA VAL A 383 -11.82 -19.88 -26.59
C VAL A 383 -12.14 -18.71 -27.53
N ALA A 384 -11.66 -17.51 -27.23
CA ALA A 384 -11.87 -16.33 -28.07
C ALA A 384 -11.31 -16.51 -29.49
N LEU A 385 -10.08 -17.01 -29.60
CA LEU A 385 -9.41 -17.28 -30.87
C LEU A 385 -10.13 -18.38 -31.67
N LYS A 386 -10.59 -19.46 -31.01
CA LYS A 386 -11.39 -20.51 -31.67
C LYS A 386 -12.71 -19.95 -32.20
N ILE A 387 -13.37 -19.04 -31.49
CA ILE A 387 -14.59 -18.36 -31.94
C ILE A 387 -14.31 -17.41 -33.12
N ALA A 388 -13.31 -16.54 -33.02
CA ALA A 388 -12.94 -15.60 -34.08
C ALA A 388 -12.57 -16.32 -35.39
N LEU A 389 -11.65 -17.29 -35.31
CA LEU A 389 -11.16 -18.02 -36.47
C LEU A 389 -12.23 -18.92 -37.10
N ARG A 390 -13.22 -19.41 -36.33
CA ARG A 390 -14.40 -20.09 -36.88
C ARG A 390 -15.28 -19.11 -37.67
N GLY A 391 -15.56 -17.93 -37.11
CA GLY A 391 -16.32 -16.87 -37.78
C GLY A 391 -15.67 -16.48 -39.12
N SER A 392 -14.39 -16.14 -39.12
CA SER A 392 -13.64 -15.84 -40.36
C SER A 392 -13.50 -17.05 -41.30
N SER A 393 -13.50 -18.30 -40.80
CA SER A 393 -13.50 -19.49 -41.67
C SER A 393 -14.85 -19.74 -42.35
N LYS A 394 -15.97 -19.35 -41.74
CA LYS A 394 -17.31 -19.40 -42.34
C LYS A 394 -17.57 -18.19 -43.26
N LYS A 395 -16.99 -17.01 -42.96
CA LYS A 395 -17.14 -15.77 -43.76
C LYS A 395 -16.21 -15.67 -44.97
N TYR A 396 -15.00 -16.25 -44.90
CA TYR A 396 -13.93 -16.09 -45.91
C TYR A 396 -13.32 -17.42 -46.39
N GLY A 397 -13.98 -18.54 -46.14
CA GLY A 397 -13.46 -19.87 -46.43
C GLY A 397 -12.41 -20.38 -45.43
N ARG A 398 -12.39 -21.71 -45.26
CA ARG A 398 -11.55 -22.44 -44.31
C ARG A 398 -10.10 -22.52 -44.80
N ARG A 399 -9.19 -21.85 -44.09
CA ARG A 399 -7.73 -21.99 -44.21
C ARG A 399 -7.06 -21.61 -42.89
N GLN A 400 -5.77 -21.90 -42.75
CA GLN A 400 -4.96 -21.31 -41.67
C GLN A 400 -4.91 -19.79 -41.84
N ARG A 401 -5.01 -19.06 -40.73
CA ARG A 401 -5.03 -17.59 -40.68
C ARG A 401 -4.25 -17.12 -39.46
N GLY A 402 -3.52 -16.03 -39.62
CA GLY A 402 -2.90 -15.30 -38.52
C GLY A 402 -3.86 -14.30 -37.87
N VAL A 403 -3.41 -13.66 -36.78
CA VAL A 403 -4.10 -12.54 -36.15
C VAL A 403 -3.44 -11.21 -36.53
N ILE A 404 -4.19 -10.12 -36.45
CA ILE A 404 -3.64 -8.77 -36.33
C ILE A 404 -3.57 -8.46 -34.83
N GLY A 405 -2.44 -7.95 -34.34
CA GLY A 405 -2.25 -7.58 -32.94
C GLY A 405 -1.45 -6.29 -32.74
N LEU A 406 -0.98 -6.06 -31.52
CA LEU A 406 -0.11 -4.94 -31.15
C LEU A 406 1.24 -5.45 -30.61
N SER A 407 2.32 -4.74 -30.94
CA SER A 407 3.67 -4.98 -30.44
C SER A 407 3.68 -4.86 -28.90
N GLY A 408 4.27 -5.83 -28.20
CA GLY A 408 4.22 -5.97 -26.74
C GLY A 408 2.95 -6.60 -26.14
N SER A 409 1.96 -7.04 -26.92
CA SER A 409 0.71 -7.63 -26.38
C SER A 409 0.86 -9.09 -25.90
N TYR A 410 0.22 -9.41 -24.77
CA TYR A 410 0.29 -10.71 -24.10
C TYR A 410 -1.10 -11.32 -23.85
N HIS A 411 -1.29 -12.56 -24.31
CA HIS A 411 -2.59 -13.26 -24.25
C HIS A 411 -2.59 -14.57 -23.44
N GLY A 412 -1.47 -14.90 -22.78
CA GLY A 412 -1.34 -16.04 -21.88
C GLY A 412 -0.61 -17.26 -22.45
N ASP A 413 -0.15 -18.12 -21.54
CA ASP A 413 0.90 -19.12 -21.80
C ASP A 413 0.45 -20.44 -22.44
N THR A 414 -0.84 -20.59 -22.77
CA THR A 414 -1.32 -21.75 -23.54
C THR A 414 -0.99 -21.54 -25.01
N ILE A 415 -0.55 -22.58 -25.72
CA ILE A 415 0.08 -22.45 -27.04
C ILE A 415 -0.78 -21.68 -28.07
N GLY A 416 -2.11 -21.87 -28.07
CA GLY A 416 -2.98 -21.11 -28.99
C GLY A 416 -3.01 -19.61 -28.71
N SER A 417 -2.75 -19.20 -27.47
CA SER A 417 -2.69 -17.80 -27.01
C SER A 417 -1.29 -17.21 -27.16
N MET A 418 -0.23 -17.99 -26.91
CA MET A 418 1.14 -17.61 -27.26
C MET A 418 1.27 -17.29 -28.75
N ASP A 419 0.69 -18.13 -29.61
CA ASP A 419 0.66 -17.99 -31.07
C ASP A 419 -0.13 -16.76 -31.57
N ALA A 420 -0.87 -16.07 -30.68
CA ALA A 420 -1.53 -14.79 -30.95
C ALA A 420 -0.73 -13.58 -30.43
N SER A 421 0.35 -13.79 -29.69
CA SER A 421 1.34 -12.77 -29.29
C SER A 421 2.57 -12.80 -30.21
N GLU A 422 3.27 -11.67 -30.27
CA GLU A 422 4.46 -11.52 -31.10
C GLU A 422 5.68 -12.31 -30.56
N PRO A 423 6.74 -12.50 -31.38
CA PRO A 423 8.01 -13.08 -30.96
C PRO A 423 8.68 -12.28 -29.82
N SER A 424 8.64 -12.80 -28.60
CA SER A 424 9.04 -12.13 -27.35
C SER A 424 9.83 -13.05 -26.41
N VAL A 425 10.34 -12.51 -25.29
CA VAL A 425 11.02 -13.28 -24.24
C VAL A 425 10.15 -14.40 -23.62
N TYR A 426 8.83 -14.31 -23.75
CA TYR A 426 7.89 -15.26 -23.16
C TYR A 426 7.59 -16.50 -24.03
N ASN A 427 7.81 -16.42 -25.35
CA ASN A 427 7.42 -17.46 -26.30
C ASN A 427 8.53 -17.89 -27.28
N ASN A 428 9.56 -17.06 -27.56
CA ASN A 428 10.66 -17.39 -28.47
C ASN A 428 11.48 -18.62 -28.06
N ALA A 429 11.50 -18.97 -26.76
CA ALA A 429 12.21 -20.13 -26.24
C ALA A 429 11.37 -21.43 -26.25
N VAL A 430 10.09 -21.37 -26.65
CA VAL A 430 9.17 -22.51 -26.57
C VAL A 430 9.14 -23.23 -27.93
N GLU A 431 9.50 -24.51 -27.95
CA GLU A 431 9.93 -25.23 -29.16
C GLU A 431 8.84 -25.40 -30.24
N TRP A 432 7.57 -25.26 -29.86
CA TRP A 432 6.40 -25.33 -30.75
C TRP A 432 5.67 -23.99 -30.98
N TYR A 433 6.19 -22.87 -30.45
CA TYR A 433 5.63 -21.54 -30.70
C TYR A 433 5.65 -21.21 -32.20
N SER A 434 4.55 -20.65 -32.69
CA SER A 434 4.46 -20.15 -34.05
C SER A 434 3.55 -18.93 -34.14
N PRO A 435 4.01 -17.78 -34.67
CA PRO A 435 3.12 -16.63 -34.90
C PRO A 435 2.04 -16.87 -35.97
N ARG A 436 1.94 -18.08 -36.57
CA ARG A 436 0.92 -18.51 -37.57
C ARG A 436 0.66 -17.53 -38.74
N GLY A 437 1.64 -16.69 -39.09
CA GLY A 437 1.52 -15.66 -40.13
C GLY A 437 0.90 -14.33 -39.67
N GLY A 438 0.63 -14.18 -38.37
CA GLY A 438 0.13 -12.96 -37.74
C GLY A 438 1.07 -11.77 -37.85
N PHE A 439 0.55 -10.59 -37.57
CA PHE A 439 1.25 -9.31 -37.68
C PHE A 439 0.84 -8.39 -36.52
N TRP A 440 1.82 -7.77 -35.88
CA TRP A 440 1.63 -6.90 -34.72
C TRP A 440 2.08 -5.48 -35.09
N PHE A 441 1.26 -4.48 -34.76
CA PHE A 441 1.56 -3.07 -35.01
C PHE A 441 2.32 -2.46 -33.84
N ASP A 442 3.42 -1.75 -34.13
CA ASP A 442 4.07 -0.84 -33.18
C ASP A 442 3.13 0.33 -32.89
N ALA A 443 2.38 0.22 -31.79
CA ALA A 443 1.36 1.18 -31.42
C ALA A 443 1.97 2.39 -30.68
N PRO A 444 1.51 3.63 -30.93
CA PRO A 444 1.99 4.80 -30.22
C PRO A 444 1.68 4.71 -28.72
N LEU A 445 2.65 5.07 -27.89
CA LEU A 445 2.60 4.93 -26.44
C LEU A 445 2.46 6.29 -25.74
N ILE A 446 1.55 6.36 -24.78
CA ILE A 446 1.25 7.53 -23.94
C ILE A 446 2.12 7.53 -22.67
N LYS A 447 2.67 8.69 -22.33
CA LYS A 447 3.33 8.98 -21.06
C LYS A 447 2.90 10.36 -20.55
N TYR A 448 2.74 10.52 -19.24
CA TYR A 448 2.70 11.83 -18.60
C TYR A 448 4.11 12.20 -18.12
N LYS A 449 4.64 13.34 -18.58
CA LYS A 449 6.04 13.74 -18.45
C LYS A 449 6.11 15.26 -18.42
N ASP A 450 6.84 15.84 -17.47
CA ASP A 450 7.00 17.29 -17.31
C ASP A 450 5.64 18.05 -17.31
N GLY A 451 4.61 17.47 -16.68
CA GLY A 451 3.25 18.03 -16.62
C GLY A 451 2.42 17.90 -17.92
N LYS A 452 2.89 17.18 -18.94
CA LYS A 452 2.20 17.02 -20.24
C LYS A 452 2.03 15.57 -20.66
N VAL A 453 1.03 15.32 -21.51
CA VAL A 453 0.89 14.02 -22.18
C VAL A 453 1.75 14.00 -23.43
N VAL A 454 2.88 13.30 -23.33
CA VAL A 454 3.76 12.97 -24.45
C VAL A 454 3.28 11.67 -25.07
N LEU A 455 3.28 11.63 -26.40
CA LEU A 455 3.01 10.46 -27.20
C LEU A 455 4.25 10.09 -28.02
N LYS A 456 4.68 8.82 -27.92
CA LYS A 456 5.82 8.26 -28.64
C LYS A 456 5.36 7.31 -29.73
N GLY A 457 5.79 7.50 -30.98
CA GLY A 457 5.50 6.58 -32.10
C GLY A 457 6.73 6.27 -32.95
N GLY A 458 6.61 5.33 -33.89
CA GLY A 458 7.68 4.96 -34.82
C GLY A 458 7.68 5.81 -36.10
N SER A 459 8.86 6.03 -36.70
CA SER A 459 9.00 6.76 -37.98
C SER A 459 8.18 6.17 -39.12
N ASP A 460 8.02 4.86 -39.12
CA ASP A 460 7.48 4.07 -40.23
C ASP A 460 5.94 4.18 -40.36
N MET A 461 5.29 4.85 -39.40
CA MET A 461 3.88 5.25 -39.51
C MET A 461 3.66 6.65 -40.07
N GLY A 462 4.74 7.37 -40.36
CA GLY A 462 4.73 8.81 -40.61
C GLY A 462 4.96 9.59 -39.32
N VAL A 463 5.47 10.82 -39.47
CA VAL A 463 5.81 11.72 -38.37
C VAL A 463 4.78 12.84 -38.31
N PRO A 464 4.15 13.12 -37.15
CA PRO A 464 3.28 14.28 -36.98
C PRO A 464 4.05 15.61 -37.13
N GLU A 465 3.41 16.65 -37.65
CA GLU A 465 4.06 17.93 -38.01
C GLU A 465 4.71 18.65 -36.82
N GLU A 466 4.16 18.47 -35.61
CA GLU A 466 4.65 19.06 -34.35
C GLU A 466 5.58 18.11 -33.54
N ALA A 467 5.95 16.95 -34.09
CA ALA A 467 6.70 15.93 -33.36
C ALA A 467 8.23 16.10 -33.46
N THR A 468 8.93 15.84 -32.36
CA THR A 468 10.40 15.81 -32.30
C THR A 468 10.92 14.42 -32.64
N MET A 469 11.85 14.30 -33.59
CA MET A 469 12.48 13.03 -33.96
C MET A 469 13.55 12.60 -32.94
N LEU A 470 13.54 11.32 -32.59
CA LEU A 470 14.46 10.63 -31.68
C LEU A 470 14.83 9.27 -32.31
N ASP A 471 15.92 9.27 -33.08
CA ASP A 471 16.36 8.15 -33.94
C ASP A 471 15.26 7.63 -34.89
N LYS A 472 14.69 6.45 -34.57
CA LYS A 472 13.60 5.80 -35.32
C LYS A 472 12.21 6.09 -34.75
N HIS A 473 12.12 6.95 -33.74
CA HIS A 473 10.88 7.30 -33.08
C HIS A 473 10.64 8.80 -33.20
N TRP A 474 9.41 9.21 -32.93
CA TRP A 474 9.05 10.60 -32.69
C TRP A 474 8.34 10.72 -31.34
N GLU A 475 8.50 11.86 -30.68
CA GLU A 475 7.75 12.25 -29.48
C GLU A 475 7.00 13.56 -29.74
N CYS A 476 5.71 13.57 -29.43
CA CYS A 476 4.80 14.69 -29.66
C CYS A 476 3.98 14.98 -28.40
N ASN A 477 3.85 16.24 -28.00
CA ASN A 477 2.87 16.61 -26.98
C ASN A 477 1.47 16.53 -27.61
N ILE A 478 0.52 15.83 -26.98
CA ILE A 478 -0.84 15.64 -27.52
C ILE A 478 -1.95 16.23 -26.64
N ALA A 479 -1.66 16.51 -25.37
CA ALA A 479 -2.59 17.12 -24.41
C ALA A 479 -1.84 17.58 -23.14
N ASP A 480 -2.39 18.55 -22.41
CA ASP A 480 -1.89 18.92 -21.08
C ASP A 480 -2.49 18.04 -19.94
N SER A 481 -3.37 17.07 -20.25
CA SER A 481 -3.91 16.12 -19.27
C SER A 481 -4.31 14.77 -19.87
N LEU A 482 -4.27 13.70 -19.06
CA LEU A 482 -4.70 12.35 -19.47
C LEU A 482 -6.17 12.34 -19.92
N ASN A 483 -7.04 13.15 -19.35
CA ASN A 483 -8.45 13.23 -19.78
C ASN A 483 -8.61 13.68 -21.24
N ALA A 484 -7.91 14.74 -21.65
CA ALA A 484 -7.95 15.21 -23.04
C ALA A 484 -7.26 14.22 -24.01
N ALA A 485 -6.24 13.48 -23.57
CA ALA A 485 -5.65 12.42 -24.37
C ALA A 485 -6.58 11.21 -24.56
N TYR A 486 -7.42 10.90 -23.56
CA TYR A 486 -8.36 9.77 -23.59
C TYR A 486 -9.76 10.13 -24.15
N ASP A 487 -10.01 11.38 -24.53
CA ASP A 487 -11.15 11.73 -25.39
C ASP A 487 -10.87 11.36 -26.86
N VAL A 488 -11.11 10.07 -27.16
CA VAL A 488 -11.04 9.53 -28.52
C VAL A 488 -12.07 10.17 -29.45
N GLN A 489 -13.23 10.61 -28.96
CA GLN A 489 -14.27 11.17 -29.83
C GLN A 489 -13.88 12.54 -30.37
N HIS A 490 -13.27 13.39 -29.54
CA HIS A 490 -12.69 14.65 -30.01
C HIS A 490 -11.48 14.40 -30.92
N ARG A 491 -10.57 13.49 -30.53
CA ARG A 491 -9.32 13.22 -31.28
C ARG A 491 -9.53 12.48 -32.61
N LEU A 492 -10.69 11.87 -32.86
CA LEU A 492 -10.98 11.07 -34.06
C LEU A 492 -10.90 11.81 -35.40
N ASN A 493 -11.07 13.14 -35.39
CA ASN A 493 -10.98 13.99 -36.59
C ASN A 493 -9.61 14.69 -36.75
N SER A 494 -8.62 14.35 -35.93
CA SER A 494 -7.29 14.97 -35.95
C SER A 494 -6.43 14.51 -37.15
N PRO A 495 -5.41 15.29 -37.56
CA PRO A 495 -4.41 14.84 -38.54
C PRO A 495 -3.72 13.53 -38.13
N LEU A 496 -3.50 13.34 -36.83
CA LEU A 496 -2.93 12.12 -36.25
C LEU A 496 -3.82 10.88 -36.51
N ALA A 497 -5.14 11.02 -36.41
CA ALA A 497 -6.08 9.95 -36.76
C ALA A 497 -6.03 9.59 -38.25
N ALA A 498 -5.83 10.58 -39.13
CA ALA A 498 -5.68 10.36 -40.58
C ALA A 498 -4.33 9.68 -40.92
N LEU A 499 -3.25 10.06 -40.22
CA LEU A 499 -1.93 9.44 -40.31
C LEU A 499 -1.99 7.96 -39.91
N TYR A 500 -2.59 7.64 -38.75
CA TYR A 500 -2.81 6.25 -38.32
C TYR A 500 -3.63 5.45 -39.34
N ARG A 501 -4.75 6.01 -39.81
CA ARG A 501 -5.63 5.35 -40.79
C ARG A 501 -4.87 5.03 -42.08
N THR A 502 -4.01 5.95 -42.52
CA THR A 502 -3.17 5.80 -43.71
C THR A 502 -2.12 4.70 -43.51
N HIS A 503 -1.35 4.73 -42.43
CA HIS A 503 -0.37 3.69 -42.10
C HIS A 503 -1.02 2.30 -42.01
N ILE A 504 -2.08 2.16 -41.21
CA ILE A 504 -2.77 0.87 -41.00
C ILE A 504 -3.35 0.35 -42.32
N THR A 505 -4.02 1.19 -43.12
CA THR A 505 -4.59 0.77 -44.42
C THR A 505 -3.49 0.33 -45.39
N ASN A 506 -2.39 1.08 -45.49
CA ASN A 506 -1.27 0.74 -46.37
C ASN A 506 -0.58 -0.56 -45.93
N THR A 507 -0.32 -0.71 -44.63
CA THR A 507 0.31 -1.91 -44.05
C THR A 507 -0.56 -3.16 -44.24
N LEU A 508 -1.86 -3.11 -43.93
CA LEU A 508 -2.78 -4.23 -44.18
C LEU A 508 -2.87 -4.56 -45.67
N THR A 509 -2.97 -3.53 -46.54
CA THR A 509 -3.02 -3.73 -48.00
C THR A 509 -1.75 -4.36 -48.55
N LYS A 510 -0.57 -3.98 -48.05
CA LYS A 510 0.71 -4.60 -48.39
C LYS A 510 0.73 -6.07 -47.97
N LEU A 511 0.48 -6.35 -46.69
CA LEU A 511 0.53 -7.71 -46.12
C LEU A 511 -0.46 -8.67 -46.80
N VAL A 512 -1.66 -8.18 -47.17
CA VAL A 512 -2.66 -8.95 -47.93
C VAL A 512 -2.22 -9.24 -49.36
N LYS A 513 -1.52 -8.30 -50.03
CA LYS A 513 -0.91 -8.52 -51.36
C LYS A 513 0.29 -9.45 -51.31
N GLU A 514 1.03 -9.46 -50.19
CA GLU A 514 2.09 -10.43 -49.88
C GLU A 514 1.55 -11.83 -49.50
N GLY A 515 0.23 -12.04 -49.59
CA GLY A 515 -0.41 -13.34 -49.38
C GLY A 515 -0.73 -13.70 -47.94
N ARG A 516 -0.55 -12.78 -46.97
CA ARG A 516 -0.98 -13.04 -45.58
C ARG A 516 -2.49 -13.12 -45.48
N HIS A 517 -2.99 -14.09 -44.73
CA HIS A 517 -4.41 -14.28 -44.46
C HIS A 517 -4.70 -14.06 -42.99
N PHE A 518 -5.43 -13.00 -42.67
CA PHE A 518 -5.85 -12.69 -41.30
C PHE A 518 -7.22 -13.30 -40.98
N GLY A 519 -7.50 -13.49 -39.68
CA GLY A 519 -8.74 -14.09 -39.18
C GLY A 519 -9.28 -13.48 -37.88
N ALA A 520 -8.58 -12.52 -37.26
CA ALA A 520 -9.03 -11.76 -36.11
C ALA A 520 -8.19 -10.48 -35.97
N LEU A 521 -8.73 -9.47 -35.29
CA LEU A 521 -7.94 -8.45 -34.59
C LEU A 521 -7.96 -8.80 -33.09
N VAL A 522 -6.80 -8.83 -32.43
CA VAL A 522 -6.64 -9.19 -31.01
C VAL A 522 -5.83 -8.11 -30.31
N MET A 523 -6.29 -7.63 -29.16
CA MET A 523 -5.65 -6.52 -28.46
C MET A 523 -5.99 -6.49 -26.96
N GLU A 524 -4.99 -6.24 -26.12
CA GLU A 524 -5.22 -5.71 -24.76
C GLU A 524 -5.66 -4.24 -24.87
N PRO A 525 -6.84 -3.84 -24.37
CA PRO A 525 -7.30 -2.46 -24.46
C PRO A 525 -6.54 -1.52 -23.51
N LEU A 526 -6.13 -0.35 -24.02
CA LEU A 526 -5.45 0.76 -23.33
C LEU A 526 -4.06 0.48 -22.74
N VAL A 527 -3.84 -0.64 -22.06
CA VAL A 527 -2.56 -0.95 -21.39
C VAL A 527 -2.21 -2.41 -21.64
N MET A 528 -1.07 -2.66 -22.29
CA MET A 528 -0.53 -4.01 -22.50
C MET A 528 0.32 -4.39 -21.29
N GLY A 529 -0.16 -5.33 -20.48
CA GLY A 529 0.33 -5.54 -19.12
C GLY A 529 1.73 -6.15 -19.08
N ALA A 530 1.86 -7.38 -19.57
CA ALA A 530 3.13 -8.13 -19.49
C ALA A 530 4.22 -7.60 -20.44
N GLY A 531 3.87 -6.81 -21.45
CA GLY A 531 4.83 -6.10 -22.32
C GLY A 531 5.61 -4.98 -21.62
N GLY A 532 5.25 -4.62 -20.38
CA GLY A 532 5.89 -3.54 -19.62
C GLY A 532 4.94 -2.42 -19.20
N MET A 533 3.68 -2.73 -18.93
CA MET A 533 2.60 -1.75 -18.67
C MET A 533 2.55 -0.66 -19.76
N LEU A 534 2.58 -1.09 -21.02
CA LEU A 534 2.67 -0.20 -22.18
C LEU A 534 1.31 0.46 -22.43
N CYS A 535 1.17 1.72 -22.03
CA CYS A 535 -0.02 2.54 -22.23
C CYS A 535 -0.16 2.93 -23.71
N VAL A 536 -1.08 2.31 -24.43
CA VAL A 536 -1.31 2.53 -25.87
C VAL A 536 -2.25 3.72 -26.09
N ASP A 537 -2.00 4.50 -27.14
CA ASP A 537 -2.92 5.55 -27.59
C ASP A 537 -4.32 4.96 -27.93
N PRO A 538 -5.39 5.32 -27.19
CA PRO A 538 -6.73 4.81 -27.46
C PRO A 538 -7.27 5.29 -28.83
N LEU A 539 -6.73 6.39 -29.37
CA LEU A 539 -7.01 6.82 -30.75
C LEU A 539 -6.45 5.82 -31.77
N PHE A 540 -5.23 5.30 -31.55
CA PHE A 540 -4.64 4.31 -32.46
C PHE A 540 -5.44 3.00 -32.42
N GLN A 541 -5.76 2.51 -31.21
CA GLN A 541 -6.60 1.31 -31.06
C GLN A 541 -7.97 1.50 -31.74
N ARG A 542 -8.62 2.66 -31.58
CA ARG A 542 -9.87 2.96 -32.25
C ARG A 542 -9.74 3.00 -33.77
N VAL A 543 -8.74 3.71 -34.30
CA VAL A 543 -8.53 3.81 -35.75
C VAL A 543 -8.19 2.45 -36.36
N LEU A 544 -7.46 1.58 -35.65
CA LEU A 544 -7.20 0.19 -36.06
C LEU A 544 -8.51 -0.63 -36.16
N ILE A 545 -9.38 -0.56 -35.16
CA ILE A 545 -10.70 -1.22 -35.17
C ILE A 545 -11.56 -0.72 -36.34
N ASP A 546 -11.68 0.59 -36.51
CA ASP A 546 -12.48 1.18 -37.59
C ASP A 546 -11.91 0.83 -38.97
N THR A 547 -10.57 0.77 -39.10
CA THR A 547 -9.90 0.44 -40.36
C THR A 547 -10.05 -1.05 -40.70
N VAL A 548 -9.90 -1.96 -39.73
CA VAL A 548 -10.16 -3.40 -39.93
C VAL A 548 -11.62 -3.64 -40.32
N ARG A 549 -12.58 -3.00 -39.64
CA ARG A 549 -14.02 -3.16 -39.94
C ARG A 549 -14.40 -2.60 -41.32
N SER A 550 -13.94 -1.39 -41.66
CA SER A 550 -14.26 -0.76 -42.96
C SER A 550 -13.59 -1.42 -44.17
N ASN A 551 -12.45 -2.09 -44.01
CA ASN A 551 -11.73 -2.76 -45.11
C ASN A 551 -12.20 -4.20 -45.36
N GLU A 552 -13.47 -4.53 -45.15
CA GLU A 552 -14.04 -5.87 -45.40
C GLU A 552 -13.70 -6.42 -46.79
N LYS A 553 -13.73 -5.57 -47.82
CA LYS A 553 -13.38 -5.97 -49.19
C LYS A 553 -11.95 -6.52 -49.30
N LEU A 554 -10.99 -5.96 -48.55
CA LEU A 554 -9.59 -6.40 -48.59
C LEU A 554 -9.44 -7.88 -48.18
N PHE A 555 -10.29 -8.37 -47.27
CA PHE A 555 -10.32 -9.76 -46.84
C PHE A 555 -11.23 -10.63 -47.71
N ALA A 556 -12.31 -10.07 -48.28
CA ALA A 556 -13.21 -10.75 -49.21
C ALA A 556 -12.54 -11.07 -50.56
N ASP A 557 -11.74 -10.15 -51.11
CA ASP A 557 -11.01 -10.33 -52.37
C ASP A 557 -10.02 -11.52 -52.29
N GLN A 558 -9.50 -11.87 -51.10
CA GLN A 558 -8.67 -13.07 -50.86
C GLN A 558 -9.45 -14.39 -50.73
N ALA A 559 -10.79 -14.32 -50.60
CA ALA A 559 -11.68 -15.46 -50.41
C ALA A 559 -12.43 -15.85 -51.68
N GLY A 560 -12.69 -14.90 -52.58
CA GLY A 560 -13.39 -15.14 -53.85
C GLY A 560 -14.78 -15.74 -53.63
N GLU A 561 -15.10 -16.84 -54.31
CA GLU A 561 -16.37 -17.57 -54.18
C GLU A 561 -16.66 -18.12 -52.77
N ALA A 562 -15.64 -18.19 -51.89
CA ALA A 562 -15.80 -18.60 -50.50
C ALA A 562 -16.16 -17.44 -49.53
N TYR A 563 -16.43 -16.24 -50.05
CA TYR A 563 -16.90 -15.09 -49.27
C TYR A 563 -18.42 -15.16 -49.03
N VAL A 564 -18.84 -14.93 -47.78
CA VAL A 564 -20.24 -14.90 -47.36
C VAL A 564 -20.57 -13.55 -46.72
N GLN A 565 -21.43 -12.77 -47.38
CA GLN A 565 -21.92 -11.49 -46.86
C GLN A 565 -23.00 -11.69 -45.77
N GLY A 566 -23.22 -10.70 -44.90
CA GLY A 566 -24.39 -10.65 -44.01
C GLY A 566 -24.16 -11.08 -42.56
N GLN A 567 -22.93 -11.08 -42.08
CA GLN A 567 -22.65 -11.12 -40.63
C GLN A 567 -22.93 -9.75 -39.99
N ASP A 568 -23.25 -9.69 -38.69
CA ASP A 568 -23.43 -8.42 -37.95
C ASP A 568 -22.09 -7.72 -37.60
N TRP A 569 -20.97 -8.43 -37.78
CA TRP A 569 -19.61 -7.92 -37.64
C TRP A 569 -18.97 -7.72 -39.03
N GLN A 570 -18.26 -6.60 -39.16
CA GLN A 570 -17.60 -6.18 -40.40
C GLN A 570 -16.09 -6.46 -40.35
N GLY A 571 -15.46 -6.68 -41.51
CA GLY A 571 -14.02 -6.89 -41.59
C GLY A 571 -13.57 -8.20 -40.96
N LEU A 572 -12.86 -8.14 -39.84
CA LEU A 572 -12.47 -9.31 -39.04
C LEU A 572 -13.05 -9.19 -37.62
N PRO A 573 -13.33 -10.31 -36.92
CA PRO A 573 -13.81 -10.26 -35.55
C PRO A 573 -12.77 -9.59 -34.64
N VAL A 574 -13.22 -8.60 -33.86
CA VAL A 574 -12.40 -7.88 -32.89
C VAL A 574 -12.49 -8.59 -31.53
N VAL A 575 -11.35 -9.05 -31.03
CA VAL A 575 -11.16 -9.66 -29.72
C VAL A 575 -10.51 -8.62 -28.79
N TYR A 576 -11.18 -8.29 -27.69
CA TYR A 576 -10.55 -7.58 -26.58
C TYR A 576 -10.06 -8.59 -25.53
N ASP A 577 -8.80 -8.43 -25.13
CA ASP A 577 -8.27 -9.11 -23.94
C ASP A 577 -8.47 -8.23 -22.71
N GLU A 578 -9.63 -8.36 -22.07
CA GLU A 578 -9.97 -7.68 -20.81
C GLU A 578 -9.53 -8.48 -19.56
N VAL A 579 -8.70 -9.52 -19.71
CA VAL A 579 -8.14 -10.32 -18.59
C VAL A 579 -7.32 -9.45 -17.63
N PHE A 580 -6.69 -8.38 -18.14
CA PHE A 580 -6.09 -7.34 -17.31
C PHE A 580 -7.03 -6.14 -17.14
N ALA A 581 -7.40 -5.48 -18.24
CA ALA A 581 -7.96 -4.12 -18.20
C ALA A 581 -9.44 -4.00 -17.78
N GLY A 582 -10.19 -5.11 -17.78
CA GLY A 582 -11.64 -5.11 -17.54
C GLY A 582 -12.05 -4.87 -16.09
N LEU A 583 -13.36 -4.80 -15.87
CA LEU A 583 -14.01 -4.85 -14.56
C LEU A 583 -13.49 -3.81 -13.55
N TYR A 584 -13.25 -2.58 -14.01
CA TYR A 584 -12.74 -1.44 -13.24
C TYR A 584 -11.25 -1.46 -12.84
N ARG A 585 -10.41 -2.40 -13.31
CA ARG A 585 -8.94 -2.34 -13.11
C ARG A 585 -8.38 -0.97 -13.51
N LEU A 586 -8.76 -0.49 -14.70
CA LEU A 586 -8.46 0.85 -15.25
C LEU A 586 -9.61 1.87 -15.03
N GLY A 587 -10.40 1.72 -13.95
CA GLY A 587 -11.39 2.71 -13.51
C GLY A 587 -12.74 2.70 -14.26
N GLN A 588 -12.87 1.94 -15.34
CA GLN A 588 -14.11 1.75 -16.11
C GLN A 588 -14.50 0.27 -16.17
N LEU A 589 -15.80 -0.04 -16.21
CA LEU A 589 -16.32 -1.42 -16.23
C LEU A 589 -15.75 -2.24 -17.40
N THR A 590 -15.55 -1.58 -18.54
CA THR A 590 -14.85 -2.08 -19.71
C THR A 590 -14.13 -0.91 -20.40
N PRO A 591 -12.89 -1.06 -20.88
CA PRO A 591 -12.19 -0.05 -21.67
C PRO A 591 -12.91 0.38 -22.96
N ALA A 592 -13.91 -0.40 -23.43
CA ALA A 592 -14.71 -0.08 -24.61
C ALA A 592 -15.38 1.31 -24.53
N SER A 593 -15.63 1.84 -23.33
CA SER A 593 -16.17 3.20 -23.16
C SER A 593 -15.16 4.31 -23.48
N MET A 594 -13.86 4.10 -23.26
CA MET A 594 -12.81 5.08 -23.58
C MET A 594 -12.42 5.01 -25.06
N ILE A 595 -12.31 3.81 -25.62
CA ILE A 595 -12.06 3.59 -27.07
C ILE A 595 -13.30 3.99 -27.92
N GLY A 596 -14.48 4.03 -27.28
CA GLY A 596 -15.75 4.34 -27.93
C GLY A 596 -16.22 3.29 -28.94
N ALA A 597 -15.66 2.07 -28.87
CA ALA A 597 -15.96 0.96 -29.76
C ALA A 597 -16.08 -0.34 -28.96
N HIS A 598 -17.13 -1.12 -29.22
CA HIS A 598 -17.31 -2.45 -28.67
C HIS A 598 -16.56 -3.50 -29.50
N PRO A 599 -16.06 -4.58 -28.86
CA PRO A 599 -15.51 -5.72 -29.56
C PRO A 599 -16.63 -6.60 -30.15
N ASP A 600 -16.23 -7.74 -30.70
CA ASP A 600 -17.11 -8.82 -31.15
C ASP A 600 -16.98 -10.07 -30.26
N ILE A 601 -15.84 -10.17 -29.54
CA ILE A 601 -15.50 -11.16 -28.52
C ILE A 601 -14.68 -10.45 -27.41
N SER A 602 -14.86 -10.80 -26.15
CA SER A 602 -14.01 -10.29 -25.05
C SER A 602 -13.76 -11.33 -23.96
N ALA A 603 -12.53 -11.40 -23.45
CA ALA A 603 -12.12 -12.34 -22.41
C ALA A 603 -11.90 -11.64 -21.05
N TYR A 604 -12.33 -12.27 -19.96
CA TYR A 604 -12.20 -11.76 -18.59
C TYR A 604 -11.65 -12.85 -17.66
N ALA A 605 -10.77 -12.47 -16.73
CA ALA A 605 -10.33 -13.29 -15.61
C ALA A 605 -9.90 -12.36 -14.45
N LYS A 606 -8.86 -12.72 -13.67
CA LYS A 606 -8.25 -11.91 -12.59
C LYS A 606 -9.29 -11.27 -11.65
N ILE A 607 -9.68 -10.02 -11.89
CA ILE A 607 -10.72 -9.27 -11.16
C ILE A 607 -12.03 -10.06 -11.02
N LEU A 608 -12.37 -10.86 -12.03
CA LEU A 608 -13.61 -11.63 -12.13
C LEU A 608 -13.95 -12.41 -10.85
N SER A 609 -12.97 -13.06 -10.23
CA SER A 609 -13.10 -13.87 -9.01
C SER A 609 -12.55 -13.19 -7.75
N GLY A 610 -12.32 -11.87 -7.80
CA GLY A 610 -11.91 -11.07 -6.65
C GLY A 610 -10.49 -11.31 -6.14
N GLY A 611 -9.70 -12.13 -6.82
CA GLY A 611 -8.38 -12.59 -6.38
C GLY A 611 -8.37 -13.89 -5.56
N LEU A 612 -9.52 -14.50 -5.26
CA LEU A 612 -9.60 -15.66 -4.35
C LEU A 612 -9.44 -17.04 -5.02
N VAL A 613 -9.89 -17.22 -6.27
CA VAL A 613 -9.91 -18.55 -6.92
C VAL A 613 -9.85 -18.43 -8.46
N PRO A 614 -9.20 -19.35 -9.20
CA PRO A 614 -9.18 -19.30 -10.66
C PRO A 614 -10.58 -19.41 -11.29
N LEU A 615 -10.91 -18.44 -12.15
CA LEU A 615 -12.05 -18.46 -13.07
C LEU A 615 -11.80 -17.47 -14.22
N SER A 616 -12.32 -17.77 -15.40
CA SER A 616 -12.36 -16.86 -16.55
C SER A 616 -13.67 -16.99 -17.34
N THR A 617 -13.95 -16.03 -18.23
CA THR A 617 -15.13 -16.09 -19.12
C THR A 617 -14.86 -15.34 -20.41
N THR A 618 -15.26 -15.93 -21.54
CA THR A 618 -15.27 -15.31 -22.86
C THR A 618 -16.70 -14.94 -23.24
N LEU A 619 -16.96 -13.67 -23.54
CA LEU A 619 -18.21 -13.17 -24.10
C LEU A 619 -18.14 -13.09 -25.63
N ALA A 620 -19.23 -13.34 -26.34
CA ALA A 620 -19.30 -13.28 -27.80
C ALA A 620 -20.66 -12.80 -28.33
N ARG A 621 -20.66 -12.24 -29.55
CA ARG A 621 -21.86 -11.96 -30.36
C ARG A 621 -22.68 -13.23 -30.65
N GLN A 622 -23.98 -13.04 -30.91
CA GLN A 622 -24.89 -14.12 -31.32
C GLN A 622 -24.43 -14.78 -32.63
N SER A 623 -24.12 -14.00 -33.66
CA SER A 623 -23.63 -14.47 -34.97
C SER A 623 -22.39 -15.37 -34.88
N LEU A 624 -21.43 -15.02 -34.02
CA LEU A 624 -20.19 -15.77 -33.82
C LEU A 624 -20.44 -17.09 -33.09
N TYR A 625 -21.46 -17.16 -32.23
CA TYR A 625 -21.96 -18.41 -31.69
C TYR A 625 -22.73 -19.23 -32.74
N ASP A 626 -23.55 -18.61 -33.58
CA ASP A 626 -24.35 -19.29 -34.61
C ASP A 626 -23.48 -20.05 -35.63
N ASN A 627 -22.24 -19.59 -35.84
CA ASN A 627 -21.23 -20.29 -36.65
C ASN A 627 -20.80 -21.68 -36.09
N PHE A 628 -21.20 -22.03 -34.86
CA PHE A 628 -21.02 -23.35 -34.23
C PHE A 628 -22.31 -24.18 -34.14
N LEU A 629 -23.43 -23.67 -34.64
CA LEU A 629 -24.65 -24.46 -34.79
C LEU A 629 -24.59 -25.31 -36.06
N GLY A 630 -25.17 -26.51 -35.99
CA GLY A 630 -25.16 -27.52 -37.03
C GLY A 630 -25.73 -28.85 -36.51
N GLU A 631 -25.93 -29.82 -37.40
CA GLU A 631 -26.51 -31.13 -37.03
C GLU A 631 -25.48 -32.05 -36.34
N GLU A 632 -24.19 -31.89 -36.66
CA GLU A 632 -23.14 -32.75 -36.14
C GLU A 632 -22.31 -32.12 -35.01
N LYS A 633 -21.97 -32.93 -34.01
CA LYS A 633 -21.08 -32.55 -32.89
C LYS A 633 -19.72 -31.97 -33.33
N ARG A 634 -19.24 -32.29 -34.55
CA ARG A 634 -18.00 -31.73 -35.12
C ARG A 634 -18.09 -30.26 -35.52
N GLU A 635 -19.28 -29.67 -35.52
CA GLU A 635 -19.50 -28.25 -35.82
C GLU A 635 -19.53 -27.37 -34.59
N ALA A 636 -19.86 -27.94 -33.42
CA ALA A 636 -19.87 -27.26 -32.14
C ALA A 636 -18.46 -26.83 -31.69
N LEU A 637 -18.39 -25.91 -30.73
CA LEU A 637 -17.13 -25.52 -30.10
C LEU A 637 -16.64 -26.66 -29.19
N LEU A 638 -15.80 -27.53 -29.73
CA LEU A 638 -15.14 -28.62 -29.00
C LEU A 638 -13.96 -28.09 -28.17
N HIS A 639 -14.29 -27.28 -27.16
CA HIS A 639 -13.39 -26.81 -26.09
C HIS A 639 -14.06 -27.09 -24.75
N GLY A 640 -13.29 -27.51 -23.74
CA GLY A 640 -13.78 -27.67 -22.37
C GLY A 640 -12.74 -28.30 -21.46
N HIS A 641 -12.82 -28.01 -20.17
CA HIS A 641 -11.96 -28.61 -19.13
C HIS A 641 -12.83 -29.27 -18.06
N SER A 642 -12.23 -30.15 -17.25
CA SER A 642 -12.94 -30.82 -16.15
C SER A 642 -13.60 -29.83 -15.18
N TYR A 643 -12.97 -28.67 -14.92
CA TYR A 643 -13.48 -27.64 -14.00
C TYR A 643 -14.23 -26.49 -14.69
N THR A 644 -14.57 -26.61 -15.98
CA THR A 644 -15.35 -25.61 -16.72
C THR A 644 -16.61 -25.20 -15.95
N ALA A 645 -16.70 -23.92 -15.61
CA ALA A 645 -17.76 -23.31 -14.80
C ALA A 645 -17.98 -23.94 -13.41
N HIS A 646 -16.91 -24.25 -12.67
CA HIS A 646 -17.03 -24.80 -11.33
C HIS A 646 -17.87 -23.89 -10.39
N PRO A 647 -18.82 -24.46 -9.60
CA PRO A 647 -19.77 -23.67 -8.81
C PRO A 647 -19.13 -22.71 -7.81
N VAL A 648 -17.98 -23.08 -7.24
CA VAL A 648 -17.23 -22.28 -6.25
C VAL A 648 -16.75 -20.98 -6.88
N GLY A 649 -16.02 -21.04 -7.99
CA GLY A 649 -15.54 -19.85 -8.71
C GLY A 649 -16.69 -18.98 -9.19
N CYS A 650 -17.74 -19.59 -9.77
CA CYS A 650 -18.91 -18.82 -10.19
C CYS A 650 -19.65 -18.15 -9.01
N ALA A 651 -19.65 -18.73 -7.81
CA ALA A 651 -20.24 -18.11 -6.62
C ALA A 651 -19.38 -16.96 -6.07
N VAL A 652 -18.06 -17.15 -6.02
CA VAL A 652 -17.08 -16.11 -5.63
C VAL A 652 -17.12 -14.93 -6.60
N ALA A 653 -17.14 -15.18 -7.91
CA ALA A 653 -17.30 -14.12 -8.91
C ALA A 653 -18.62 -13.35 -8.77
N ASN A 654 -19.70 -14.04 -8.40
CA ASN A 654 -20.97 -13.40 -8.05
C ASN A 654 -20.93 -12.58 -6.76
N ALA A 655 -20.06 -12.92 -5.81
CA ALA A 655 -19.84 -12.14 -4.60
C ALA A 655 -18.96 -10.92 -4.89
N SER A 656 -17.84 -11.08 -5.62
CA SER A 656 -16.99 -9.98 -6.10
C SER A 656 -17.82 -8.92 -6.84
N TRP A 657 -18.68 -9.36 -7.77
CA TRP A 657 -19.62 -8.48 -8.47
C TRP A 657 -20.57 -7.70 -7.55
N ASN A 658 -20.98 -8.26 -6.40
CA ASN A 658 -21.82 -7.52 -5.44
C ASN A 658 -21.03 -6.39 -4.77
N GLU A 659 -19.82 -6.67 -4.31
CA GLU A 659 -18.99 -5.71 -3.58
C GLU A 659 -18.52 -4.58 -4.49
N ILE A 660 -18.10 -4.90 -5.72
CA ILE A 660 -17.82 -3.88 -6.76
C ILE A 660 -19.04 -2.97 -6.97
N ASN A 661 -20.26 -3.51 -7.00
CA ASN A 661 -21.49 -2.72 -7.15
C ASN A 661 -21.89 -1.89 -5.90
N LYS A 662 -21.24 -2.09 -4.75
CA LYS A 662 -21.30 -1.19 -3.58
C LYS A 662 -20.22 -0.11 -3.71
N LEU A 663 -18.96 -0.53 -3.89
CA LEU A 663 -17.78 0.34 -4.00
C LEU A 663 -17.96 1.40 -5.08
N THR A 664 -18.46 1.03 -6.26
CA THR A 664 -18.69 1.98 -7.37
C THR A 664 -19.72 3.09 -7.10
N LYS A 665 -20.33 3.09 -5.90
CA LYS A 665 -21.35 4.05 -5.42
C LYS A 665 -20.99 4.63 -4.04
N SER A 666 -19.85 4.28 -3.46
CA SER A 666 -19.43 4.81 -2.17
C SER A 666 -18.87 6.23 -2.32
N THR A 667 -18.82 6.99 -1.23
CA THR A 667 -18.37 8.39 -1.23
C THR A 667 -16.90 8.47 -1.68
N GLU A 668 -16.06 7.58 -1.16
CA GLU A 668 -14.61 7.55 -1.38
C GLU A 668 -14.25 7.28 -2.84
N TRP A 669 -15.08 6.48 -3.54
CA TRP A 669 -14.95 6.18 -4.97
C TRP A 669 -15.42 7.34 -5.85
N LEU A 670 -16.41 8.12 -5.39
CA LEU A 670 -16.87 9.31 -6.08
C LEU A 670 -15.90 10.48 -5.87
N GLU A 671 -15.32 10.63 -4.68
CA GLU A 671 -14.26 11.60 -4.37
C GLU A 671 -12.99 11.35 -5.18
N ALA A 672 -12.53 10.09 -5.27
CA ALA A 672 -11.40 9.72 -6.13
C ALA A 672 -11.64 10.04 -7.61
N LYS A 673 -12.91 9.99 -8.07
CA LYS A 673 -13.29 10.46 -9.41
C LYS A 673 -13.33 11.98 -9.52
N GLU A 674 -13.82 12.66 -8.50
CA GLU A 674 -13.93 14.12 -8.45
C GLU A 674 -12.54 14.78 -8.52
N ALA A 675 -11.56 14.23 -7.79
CA ALA A 675 -10.17 14.69 -7.79
C ALA A 675 -9.52 14.71 -9.18
N TRP A 676 -9.97 13.87 -10.11
CA TRP A 676 -9.47 13.78 -11.47
C TRP A 676 -10.28 14.57 -12.51
N LYS A 677 -11.32 15.32 -12.11
CA LYS A 677 -12.10 16.13 -13.06
C LYS A 677 -11.34 17.38 -13.51
N SER A 678 -11.24 17.54 -14.83
CA SER A 678 -10.93 18.82 -15.46
C SER A 678 -12.22 19.64 -15.69
N LYS A 679 -12.17 20.65 -16.57
CA LYS A 679 -13.35 21.39 -17.03
C LYS A 679 -14.28 20.58 -17.94
N ASP A 680 -13.83 19.40 -18.38
CA ASP A 680 -14.51 18.52 -19.32
C ASP A 680 -15.01 17.25 -18.61
N ASN A 681 -15.89 16.47 -19.26
CA ASN A 681 -16.43 15.23 -18.70
C ASN A 681 -15.34 14.13 -18.63
N ALA A 682 -14.59 14.12 -17.53
CA ALA A 682 -13.47 13.21 -17.31
C ALA A 682 -13.82 11.72 -17.51
N SER A 683 -13.10 11.07 -18.42
CA SER A 683 -13.19 9.63 -18.72
C SER A 683 -12.07 8.83 -18.04
N ALA A 684 -10.92 9.46 -17.84
CA ALA A 684 -9.73 8.92 -17.17
C ALA A 684 -9.60 9.50 -15.75
N TRP A 685 -9.35 8.62 -14.78
CA TRP A 685 -9.25 8.95 -13.36
C TRP A 685 -8.48 7.84 -12.63
N SER A 686 -8.02 8.08 -11.40
CA SER A 686 -7.32 7.07 -10.58
C SER A 686 -7.59 7.23 -9.07
N LEU A 687 -7.26 6.21 -8.29
CA LEU A 687 -7.21 6.26 -6.82
C LEU A 687 -5.93 6.96 -6.31
N TRP A 688 -4.85 6.89 -7.11
CA TRP A 688 -3.63 7.67 -6.96
C TRP A 688 -3.91 9.15 -7.29
N THR A 689 -3.26 10.10 -6.61
CA THR A 689 -3.58 11.53 -6.83
C THR A 689 -3.06 12.07 -8.17
N PRO A 690 -3.74 13.05 -8.79
CA PRO A 690 -3.21 13.76 -9.95
C PRO A 690 -1.86 14.41 -9.65
N ASP A 691 -1.70 14.92 -8.43
CA ASP A 691 -0.53 15.65 -7.99
C ASP A 691 0.67 14.74 -7.71
N THR A 692 0.49 13.55 -7.12
CA THR A 692 1.56 12.53 -7.10
C THR A 692 1.99 12.18 -8.52
N VAL A 693 1.05 11.99 -9.44
CA VAL A 693 1.35 11.68 -10.85
C VAL A 693 2.12 12.84 -11.51
N ASN A 694 1.77 14.09 -11.20
CA ASN A 694 2.48 15.28 -11.66
C ASN A 694 3.89 15.40 -11.07
N THR A 695 4.06 15.31 -9.75
CA THR A 695 5.37 15.35 -9.07
C THR A 695 6.28 14.25 -9.58
N LEU A 696 5.80 13.00 -9.69
CA LEU A 696 6.56 11.89 -10.26
C LEU A 696 6.94 12.14 -11.73
N SER A 697 6.07 12.79 -12.53
CA SER A 697 6.34 13.09 -13.95
C SER A 697 7.44 14.12 -14.18
N GLN A 698 7.82 14.88 -13.15
CA GLN A 698 8.86 15.91 -13.19
C GLN A 698 10.20 15.44 -12.58
N LEU A 699 10.27 14.21 -12.04
CA LEU A 699 11.50 13.68 -11.46
C LEU A 699 12.56 13.41 -12.54
N HIS A 700 13.79 13.88 -12.28
CA HIS A 700 14.88 13.84 -13.25
C HIS A 700 15.21 12.42 -13.77
N ASN A 701 14.96 11.38 -12.96
CA ASN A 701 15.18 9.96 -13.26
C ASN A 701 13.93 9.21 -13.79
N VAL A 702 12.78 9.87 -13.90
CA VAL A 702 11.54 9.31 -14.48
C VAL A 702 11.41 9.74 -15.94
N ASP A 703 11.10 8.81 -16.84
CA ASP A 703 10.83 9.10 -18.27
C ASP A 703 9.33 9.31 -18.55
N GLY A 704 8.46 8.80 -17.69
CA GLY A 704 7.05 9.14 -17.70
C GLY A 704 6.21 8.30 -16.73
N VAL A 705 5.04 8.81 -16.39
CA VAL A 705 4.09 8.24 -15.44
C VAL A 705 2.73 8.07 -16.13
N VAL A 706 1.95 7.06 -15.76
CA VAL A 706 0.52 6.99 -16.08
C VAL A 706 -0.23 6.42 -14.88
N ALA A 707 -1.40 6.97 -14.54
CA ALA A 707 -2.31 6.38 -13.56
C ALA A 707 -3.72 6.22 -14.13
N LEU A 708 -4.31 5.04 -13.95
CA LEU A 708 -5.65 4.68 -14.43
C LEU A 708 -6.32 3.70 -13.46
N GLY A 709 -7.47 4.10 -12.90
CA GLY A 709 -8.19 3.33 -11.89
C GLY A 709 -7.30 3.00 -10.70
N THR A 710 -7.04 1.72 -10.51
CA THR A 710 -6.19 1.21 -9.41
C THR A 710 -4.68 1.22 -9.70
N VAL A 711 -4.26 1.48 -10.94
CA VAL A 711 -2.89 1.27 -11.39
C VAL A 711 -2.14 2.60 -11.46
N LEU A 712 -0.92 2.63 -10.90
CA LEU A 712 0.11 3.64 -11.13
C LEU A 712 1.28 2.95 -11.85
N ILE A 713 1.79 3.58 -12.90
CA ILE A 713 2.86 3.09 -13.77
C ILE A 713 3.94 4.17 -13.81
N ILE A 714 5.19 3.79 -13.55
CA ILE A 714 6.37 4.67 -13.56
C ILE A 714 7.42 4.03 -14.47
N HIS A 715 7.72 4.68 -15.59
CA HIS A 715 8.82 4.32 -16.47
C HIS A 715 10.07 5.09 -16.02
N LEU A 716 11.11 4.38 -15.59
CA LEU A 716 12.39 4.98 -15.22
C LEU A 716 13.23 5.31 -16.46
N LYS A 717 14.12 6.30 -16.35
CA LYS A 717 15.21 6.52 -17.32
C LYS A 717 16.33 5.53 -17.03
N SER A 718 16.86 4.86 -18.06
CA SER A 718 17.96 3.92 -17.95
C SER A 718 18.96 4.09 -19.10
N SER A 719 20.20 3.68 -18.84
CA SER A 719 21.26 3.53 -19.83
C SER A 719 21.30 2.13 -20.47
N GLY A 720 20.50 1.19 -19.97
CA GLY A 720 20.36 -0.17 -20.47
C GLY A 720 19.31 -0.34 -21.58
N LYS A 721 18.93 -1.59 -21.86
CA LYS A 721 17.88 -1.93 -22.84
C LYS A 721 16.87 -2.93 -22.28
N GLY A 722 15.70 -2.42 -21.89
CA GLY A 722 14.51 -3.24 -21.66
C GLY A 722 14.62 -4.17 -20.45
N TYR A 723 14.24 -5.44 -20.63
CA TYR A 723 14.06 -6.41 -19.53
C TYR A 723 15.36 -6.79 -18.79
N GLU A 724 16.53 -6.47 -19.35
CA GLU A 724 17.85 -6.70 -18.73
C GLU A 724 18.29 -5.54 -17.81
N SER A 725 17.53 -4.44 -17.74
CA SER A 725 17.89 -3.26 -16.95
C SER A 725 17.71 -3.48 -15.44
N SER A 726 18.69 -3.03 -14.65
CA SER A 726 18.70 -3.15 -13.19
C SER A 726 17.82 -2.12 -12.47
N GLU A 727 17.43 -1.02 -13.10
CA GLU A 727 16.94 0.15 -12.35
C GLU A 727 15.57 -0.07 -11.71
N GLY A 728 14.63 -0.74 -12.41
CA GLY A 728 13.35 -1.11 -11.82
C GLY A 728 13.49 -2.05 -10.63
N GLN A 729 14.47 -2.97 -10.66
CA GLN A 729 14.75 -3.87 -9.55
C GLN A 729 15.46 -3.15 -8.38
N ARG A 730 16.41 -2.25 -8.66
CA ARG A 730 17.08 -1.41 -7.65
C ARG A 730 16.08 -0.56 -6.88
N PHE A 731 15.23 0.18 -7.60
CA PHE A 731 14.16 1.01 -7.02
C PHE A 731 13.23 0.19 -6.12
N LEU A 732 12.82 -1.00 -6.55
CA LEU A 732 11.97 -1.89 -5.75
C LEU A 732 12.68 -2.52 -4.56
N THR A 733 13.99 -2.77 -4.62
CA THR A 733 14.78 -3.20 -3.45
C THR A 733 14.79 -2.13 -2.36
N THR A 734 14.93 -0.85 -2.71
CA THR A 734 14.83 0.27 -1.76
C THR A 734 13.42 0.36 -1.14
N LEU A 735 12.36 0.16 -1.94
CA LEU A 735 10.99 0.18 -1.44
C LEU A 735 10.61 -1.06 -0.60
N ALA A 736 11.27 -2.20 -0.82
CA ALA A 736 11.09 -3.40 0.00
C ALA A 736 11.56 -3.17 1.45
N SER A 737 12.63 -2.41 1.69
CA SER A 737 13.03 -2.02 3.06
C SER A 737 11.98 -1.14 3.74
N HIS A 738 11.17 -0.43 2.95
CA HIS A 738 10.08 0.45 3.38
C HIS A 738 8.70 -0.23 3.45
N GLY A 739 8.65 -1.57 3.36
CA GLY A 739 7.41 -2.35 3.48
C GLY A 739 6.49 -2.24 2.26
N ILE A 740 7.05 -2.08 1.05
CA ILE A 740 6.29 -2.07 -0.21
C ILE A 740 6.87 -3.13 -1.14
N HIS A 741 6.03 -4.10 -1.52
CA HIS A 741 6.36 -5.13 -2.50
C HIS A 741 5.70 -4.81 -3.86
N SER A 742 6.47 -4.82 -4.94
CA SER A 742 5.95 -4.94 -6.31
C SER A 742 6.96 -5.65 -7.20
N ARG A 743 6.68 -5.77 -8.50
CA ARG A 743 7.54 -6.42 -9.50
C ARG A 743 7.98 -5.43 -10.58
N PRO A 744 9.25 -5.47 -11.03
CA PRO A 744 9.68 -4.72 -12.21
C PRO A 744 9.25 -5.42 -13.49
N LEU A 745 9.12 -4.66 -14.57
CA LEU A 745 9.02 -5.13 -15.95
C LEU A 745 10.06 -4.34 -16.77
N GLY A 746 11.32 -4.76 -16.67
CA GLY A 746 12.48 -3.95 -17.05
C GLY A 746 12.50 -2.62 -16.28
N ASP A 747 12.66 -1.52 -17.01
CA ASP A 747 12.66 -0.15 -16.48
C ASP A 747 11.28 0.36 -16.00
N THR A 748 10.22 -0.43 -16.15
CA THR A 748 8.89 -0.05 -15.68
C THR A 748 8.61 -0.65 -14.30
N VAL A 749 8.29 0.22 -13.35
CA VAL A 749 7.76 -0.15 -12.03
C VAL A 749 6.29 0.22 -11.99
N TYR A 750 5.47 -0.58 -11.31
CA TYR A 750 4.05 -0.30 -11.16
C TYR A 750 3.57 -0.57 -9.73
N PHE A 751 2.50 0.11 -9.34
CA PHE A 751 1.79 -0.12 -8.08
C PHE A 751 0.30 -0.28 -8.38
N MET A 752 -0.33 -1.25 -7.73
CA MET A 752 -1.67 -1.69 -8.07
C MET A 752 -2.51 -1.91 -6.82
N ALA A 753 -3.48 -1.02 -6.62
CA ALA A 753 -4.45 -1.10 -5.55
C ALA A 753 -5.53 -2.19 -5.82
N SER A 754 -6.25 -2.59 -4.77
CA SER A 754 -7.60 -3.14 -4.90
C SER A 754 -8.61 -2.03 -5.14
N LEU A 755 -9.84 -2.41 -5.52
CA LEU A 755 -10.95 -1.46 -5.74
C LEU A 755 -11.50 -0.88 -4.41
N ASN A 756 -11.04 -1.38 -3.27
CA ASN A 756 -11.40 -0.98 -1.90
C ASN A 756 -10.20 -0.59 -1.03
N THR A 757 -9.01 -0.36 -1.60
CA THR A 757 -7.85 0.11 -0.84
C THR A 757 -8.20 1.44 -0.15
N PRO A 758 -8.07 1.57 1.19
CA PRO A 758 -8.38 2.81 1.88
C PRO A 758 -7.52 3.96 1.38
N GLN A 759 -8.09 5.17 1.26
CA GLN A 759 -7.34 6.33 0.78
C GLN A 759 -6.06 6.56 1.62
N ASP A 760 -6.14 6.47 2.96
CA ASP A 760 -4.99 6.50 3.89
C ASP A 760 -3.82 5.60 3.44
N THR A 761 -4.11 4.39 2.94
CA THR A 761 -3.10 3.42 2.53
C THR A 761 -2.42 3.85 1.23
N ILE A 762 -3.16 4.49 0.33
CA ILE A 762 -2.60 5.04 -0.91
C ILE A 762 -1.74 6.26 -0.57
N ARG A 763 -2.24 7.20 0.25
CA ARG A 763 -1.48 8.37 0.72
C ARG A 763 -0.20 7.97 1.46
N SER A 764 -0.26 6.94 2.32
CA SER A 764 0.94 6.44 3.03
C SER A 764 1.99 5.76 2.14
N ILE A 765 1.67 5.46 0.88
CA ILE A 765 2.62 5.04 -0.16
C ILE A 765 3.19 6.26 -0.90
N GLU A 766 2.39 7.31 -1.10
CA GLU A 766 2.78 8.58 -1.75
C GLU A 766 3.68 9.49 -0.86
N GLU A 767 3.57 9.42 0.48
CA GLU A 767 4.11 10.42 1.43
C GLU A 767 5.52 10.20 2.02
N LYS A 768 6.26 9.13 1.70
CA LYS A 768 7.29 8.58 2.63
C LYS A 768 8.67 9.30 2.76
N CYS A 769 8.81 10.54 3.25
CA CYS A 769 10.13 11.22 3.33
C CYS A 769 10.39 12.33 4.41
N ILE A 770 11.66 12.45 4.91
CA ILE A 770 12.40 13.68 5.42
C ILE A 770 12.12 14.19 6.86
N VAL A 771 13.03 14.57 7.79
CA VAL A 771 14.28 15.40 7.81
C VAL A 771 15.32 14.83 8.81
N VAL A 772 16.64 15.06 8.62
CA VAL A 772 17.70 14.38 9.41
C VAL A 772 19.10 15.04 9.56
N TYR A 773 19.81 14.58 10.59
CA TYR A 773 21.26 14.49 10.73
C TYR A 773 21.71 13.02 10.88
N ALA A 774 22.99 12.75 10.59
CA ALA A 774 23.72 11.55 11.01
C ALA A 774 25.00 11.95 11.76
N ALA A 775 25.34 11.21 12.81
CA ALA A 775 26.49 11.43 13.69
C ALA A 775 27.32 10.14 13.79
N ASN A 776 28.65 10.25 13.68
CA ASN A 776 29.62 9.15 13.72
C ASN A 776 29.36 8.00 12.73
N ARG A 777 28.66 8.29 11.62
CA ARG A 777 28.36 7.33 10.54
C ARG A 777 29.32 7.37 9.35
N HIS A 778 30.17 8.39 9.25
CA HIS A 778 31.07 8.59 8.12
C HIS A 778 32.51 8.78 8.64
N PRO A 779 33.52 8.08 8.09
CA PRO A 779 34.86 8.02 8.69
C PRO A 779 35.67 9.34 8.60
N LYS A 780 35.19 10.35 7.85
CA LYS A 780 35.74 11.70 7.87
C LYS A 780 34.95 12.63 8.80
N TYR A 781 33.65 12.39 8.97
CA TYR A 781 32.70 13.33 9.54
C TYR A 781 32.00 12.79 10.79
N GLN A 782 32.37 13.35 11.94
CA GLN A 782 31.62 13.09 13.18
C GLN A 782 30.18 13.59 13.07
N LEU A 783 29.91 14.72 12.38
CA LEU A 783 28.55 15.19 12.13
C LEU A 783 28.29 15.47 10.66
N ALA A 784 27.12 15.06 10.19
CA ALA A 784 26.58 15.34 8.86
C ALA A 784 25.09 15.69 8.99
N LEU A 785 24.76 16.99 8.93
CA LEU A 785 23.40 17.52 9.14
C LEU A 785 22.86 18.16 7.85
N ALA A 786 21.55 18.02 7.59
CA ALA A 786 20.85 18.73 6.52
C ALA A 786 19.49 19.28 6.98
N ALA A 787 19.13 20.49 6.54
CA ALA A 787 17.85 21.12 6.85
C ALA A 787 17.35 22.02 5.71
N ASN A 788 16.04 22.03 5.47
CA ASN A 788 15.36 22.93 4.53
C ASN A 788 14.93 24.24 5.24
N ARG A 789 14.86 25.35 4.50
CA ARG A 789 14.27 26.62 4.97
C ARG A 789 13.06 27.04 4.17
N ASP A 790 11.88 26.76 4.72
CA ASP A 790 10.63 27.31 4.22
C ASP A 790 10.42 28.75 4.72
N GLU A 791 10.16 29.70 3.83
CA GLU A 791 10.01 31.13 4.13
C GLU A 791 9.20 31.85 3.04
N TRP A 792 8.63 33.00 3.39
CA TRP A 792 8.19 34.02 2.43
C TRP A 792 9.40 34.51 1.61
N LEU A 793 9.33 34.47 0.28
CA LEU A 793 10.43 34.86 -0.60
C LEU A 793 10.69 36.38 -0.60
N GLU A 794 9.70 37.17 -0.20
CA GLU A 794 9.80 38.63 -0.02
C GLU A 794 10.57 39.01 1.26
N ARG A 795 10.76 38.08 2.21
CA ARG A 795 11.39 38.39 3.50
C ARG A 795 12.86 38.81 3.29
N PRO A 796 13.30 39.98 3.76
CA PRO A 796 14.67 40.42 3.56
C PRO A 796 15.62 39.63 4.47
N THR A 797 16.59 38.92 3.88
CA THR A 797 17.64 38.20 4.62
C THR A 797 19.03 38.53 4.07
N GLU A 798 20.06 38.21 4.86
CA GLU A 798 21.43 38.04 4.37
C GLU A 798 21.71 36.54 4.24
N ALA A 799 22.45 36.18 3.18
CA ALA A 799 23.00 34.84 3.00
C ALA A 799 24.01 34.52 4.12
N ALA A 800 24.34 33.24 4.29
CA ALA A 800 25.28 32.84 5.32
C ALA A 800 26.65 33.54 5.20
N SER A 801 27.22 33.92 6.34
CA SER A 801 28.56 34.52 6.46
C SER A 801 29.13 34.29 7.88
N LYS A 802 30.42 34.56 8.10
CA LYS A 802 31.01 34.60 9.45
C LYS A 802 30.73 35.97 10.10
N HIS A 803 30.09 36.00 11.26
CA HIS A 803 29.69 37.24 11.94
C HIS A 803 29.42 37.06 13.44
N PHE A 804 29.17 38.19 14.12
CA PHE A 804 28.55 38.29 15.43
C PHE A 804 27.22 39.05 15.29
N PHE A 805 26.16 38.62 15.98
CA PHE A 805 24.93 39.41 16.04
C PHE A 805 25.10 40.58 17.03
N GLY A 806 24.97 41.81 16.52
CA GLY A 806 25.17 43.07 17.25
C GLY A 806 26.63 43.31 17.66
N ASP A 807 26.91 44.49 18.21
CA ASP A 807 28.27 45.00 18.47
C ASP A 807 29.18 44.02 19.23
N GLU A 808 30.48 44.01 18.89
CA GLU A 808 31.49 43.15 19.52
C GLU A 808 31.66 43.47 21.01
N GLY A 809 31.81 42.43 21.84
CA GLY A 809 31.98 42.53 23.29
C GLY A 809 32.32 41.16 23.90
N ASP A 810 33.00 41.16 25.05
CA ASP A 810 33.86 40.06 25.52
C ASP A 810 33.19 38.68 25.73
N ASP A 811 31.86 38.60 25.85
CA ASP A 811 31.11 37.36 26.10
C ASP A 811 30.43 36.75 24.83
N LYS A 812 30.60 37.33 23.63
CA LYS A 812 29.92 36.86 22.40
C LYS A 812 30.76 35.88 21.58
N GLU A 813 30.13 34.81 21.09
CA GLU A 813 30.75 33.86 20.17
C GLU A 813 30.56 34.23 18.68
N GLU A 814 31.60 34.00 17.88
CA GLU A 814 31.61 34.14 16.41
C GLU A 814 30.88 32.94 15.77
N CYS A 815 30.06 33.17 14.74
CA CYS A 815 29.23 32.12 14.15
C CYS A 815 29.09 32.21 12.62
N ILE A 816 28.71 31.10 11.99
CA ILE A 816 28.11 31.09 10.65
C ILE A 816 26.59 31.02 10.79
N SER A 817 25.90 31.98 10.18
CA SER A 817 24.47 31.86 9.86
C SER A 817 24.09 32.85 8.76
N GLY A 818 22.94 32.63 8.10
CA GLY A 818 22.21 33.73 7.47
C GLY A 818 21.59 34.66 8.53
N ILE A 819 21.11 35.84 8.12
CA ILE A 819 20.51 36.82 9.04
C ILE A 819 19.13 37.25 8.53
N ASP A 820 18.10 37.18 9.37
CA ASP A 820 16.80 37.82 9.14
C ASP A 820 16.94 39.34 9.35
N LYS A 821 16.95 40.14 8.27
CA LYS A 821 17.13 41.60 8.38
C LYS A 821 15.96 42.26 9.12
N LEU A 822 14.76 41.68 9.06
CA LEU A 822 13.56 42.24 9.66
C LEU A 822 13.53 42.05 11.18
N MET A 823 14.00 40.89 11.67
CA MET A 823 13.91 40.54 13.10
C MET A 823 15.26 40.27 13.81
N GLN A 824 16.39 40.46 13.13
CA GLN A 824 17.75 40.43 13.69
C GLN A 824 18.08 39.14 14.47
N GLY A 825 17.85 38.00 13.80
CA GLY A 825 18.12 36.65 14.30
C GLY A 825 18.31 35.67 13.15
N THR A 826 18.29 34.36 13.42
CA THR A 826 18.46 33.33 12.37
C THR A 826 17.62 32.08 12.63
N TRP A 827 17.53 31.20 11.63
CA TRP A 827 16.81 29.93 11.74
C TRP A 827 17.75 28.74 11.94
N ILE A 828 18.95 28.78 11.37
CA ILE A 828 20.02 27.81 11.60
C ILE A 828 21.37 28.54 11.68
N GLY A 829 22.28 28.03 12.49
CA GLY A 829 23.67 28.48 12.50
C GLY A 829 24.57 27.55 13.28
N VAL A 830 25.87 27.85 13.24
CA VAL A 830 26.91 27.13 13.98
C VAL A 830 27.94 28.12 14.55
N SER A 831 28.33 27.93 15.80
CA SER A 831 29.30 28.79 16.49
C SER A 831 30.71 28.18 16.51
N LYS A 832 31.71 29.00 16.86
CA LYS A 832 33.15 28.66 16.90
C LYS A 832 33.51 27.42 17.73
N SER A 833 32.76 27.14 18.79
CA SER A 833 32.90 25.95 19.66
C SER A 833 32.25 24.69 19.11
N GLY A 834 31.64 24.74 17.91
CA GLY A 834 30.90 23.63 17.32
C GLY A 834 29.49 23.45 17.89
N LYS A 835 28.90 24.50 18.50
CA LYS A 835 27.48 24.51 18.87
C LYS A 835 26.65 24.82 17.64
N ILE A 836 25.69 23.96 17.31
CA ILE A 836 24.72 24.16 16.23
C ILE A 836 23.36 24.40 16.85
N ALA A 837 22.61 25.36 16.30
CA ALA A 837 21.22 25.58 16.65
C ALA A 837 20.37 25.63 15.39
N ALA A 838 19.28 24.86 15.34
CA ALA A 838 18.41 24.72 14.18
C ALA A 838 16.93 24.76 14.60
N LEU A 839 16.14 25.67 14.02
CA LEU A 839 14.74 25.91 14.36
C LEU A 839 13.83 25.66 13.14
N THR A 840 12.92 24.69 13.26
CA THR A 840 11.96 24.37 12.20
C THR A 840 10.97 25.52 12.03
N ASN A 841 10.71 25.97 10.80
CA ASN A 841 9.71 27.01 10.60
C ASN A 841 8.28 26.46 10.76
N TYR A 842 7.35 27.35 11.12
CA TYR A 842 5.93 27.03 11.23
C TYR A 842 5.10 28.19 10.68
N PHE A 843 4.16 27.87 9.79
CA PHE A 843 3.35 28.85 9.09
C PHE A 843 2.28 29.43 10.02
N GLU A 844 2.28 30.76 10.23
CA GLU A 844 1.31 31.46 11.08
C GLU A 844 0.86 32.78 10.45
N PRO A 845 -0.43 33.13 10.51
CA PRO A 845 -0.88 34.50 10.27
C PRO A 845 -0.45 35.41 11.42
N LEU A 846 -0.24 36.70 11.14
CA LEU A 846 0.04 37.69 12.19
C LEU A 846 -1.12 37.78 13.21
N PRO A 847 -0.83 38.09 14.49
CA PRO A 847 -1.86 38.50 15.45
C PRO A 847 -2.71 39.65 14.91
N LYS A 848 -4.02 39.64 15.18
CA LYS A 848 -4.98 40.62 14.64
C LYS A 848 -4.71 42.07 15.08
N ASP A 849 -3.92 42.23 16.13
CA ASP A 849 -3.47 43.46 16.78
C ASP A 849 -2.01 43.83 16.43
N GLY A 850 -1.37 43.09 15.52
CA GLY A 850 -0.11 43.45 14.86
C GLY A 850 1.17 43.33 15.71
N LYS A 851 1.07 42.93 16.98
CA LYS A 851 2.21 42.84 17.90
C LYS A 851 2.77 41.43 18.00
N LEU A 852 3.84 41.15 17.25
CA LEU A 852 4.75 40.05 17.55
C LEU A 852 5.63 40.45 18.74
N LEU A 853 5.53 39.73 19.87
CA LEU A 853 6.26 40.10 21.11
C LEU A 853 7.75 39.75 21.07
N LYS A 854 8.14 38.65 20.40
CA LYS A 854 9.53 38.29 20.06
C LYS A 854 9.59 37.41 18.81
N SER A 855 10.75 37.39 18.14
CA SER A 855 11.00 36.50 16.99
C SER A 855 11.50 35.14 17.42
N ARG A 856 10.99 34.06 16.80
CA ARG A 856 11.56 32.70 16.96
C ARG A 856 13.05 32.64 16.64
N GLY A 857 13.50 33.38 15.62
CA GLY A 857 14.92 33.38 15.22
C GLY A 857 15.86 34.10 16.20
N ALA A 858 15.31 34.81 17.20
CA ALA A 858 16.10 35.29 18.33
C ALA A 858 16.53 34.13 19.24
N ILE A 859 15.72 33.07 19.38
CA ILE A 859 16.07 31.90 20.21
C ILE A 859 17.32 31.21 19.66
N THR A 860 17.36 30.94 18.35
CA THR A 860 18.51 30.32 17.67
C THR A 860 19.77 31.16 17.85
N ARG A 861 19.67 32.49 17.64
CA ARG A 861 20.75 33.46 17.87
C ARG A 861 21.25 33.40 19.31
N ASP A 862 20.33 33.49 20.28
CA ASP A 862 20.68 33.60 21.69
C ASP A 862 21.38 32.33 22.19
N CYS A 863 21.03 31.14 21.67
CA CYS A 863 21.74 29.88 21.95
C CYS A 863 23.14 29.85 21.31
N LEU A 864 23.29 30.31 20.06
CA LEU A 864 24.58 30.38 19.36
C LEU A 864 25.56 31.37 20.00
N GLN A 865 25.06 32.38 20.72
CA GLN A 865 25.88 33.40 21.38
C GLN A 865 25.99 33.21 22.90
N SER A 866 25.33 32.21 23.51
CA SER A 866 25.19 32.14 24.98
C SER A 866 26.48 31.82 25.74
N GLY A 867 27.49 31.23 25.09
CA GLY A 867 28.68 30.65 25.73
C GLY A 867 28.42 29.42 26.63
N LYS A 868 27.17 29.01 26.81
CA LYS A 868 26.75 27.92 27.72
C LYS A 868 26.82 26.54 27.05
N SER A 869 26.64 25.49 27.85
CA SER A 869 26.31 24.16 27.33
C SER A 869 24.92 24.11 26.69
N ILE A 870 24.68 23.17 25.78
CA ILE A 870 23.37 23.01 25.14
C ILE A 870 22.29 22.59 26.16
N GLU A 871 22.64 21.86 27.21
CA GLU A 871 21.73 21.50 28.29
C GLU A 871 21.20 22.74 29.04
N GLU A 872 22.07 23.70 29.35
CA GLU A 872 21.69 24.98 29.97
C GLU A 872 20.87 25.87 29.04
N ASP A 873 21.12 25.83 27.73
CA ASP A 873 20.31 26.57 26.74
C ASP A 873 18.93 25.93 26.56
N LEU A 874 18.82 24.60 26.46
CA LEU A 874 17.53 23.90 26.41
C LEU A 874 16.67 24.22 27.65
N GLU A 875 17.29 24.23 28.84
CA GLU A 875 16.64 24.54 30.12
C GLU A 875 16.42 26.06 30.36
N ALA A 876 17.04 26.92 29.56
CA ALA A 876 16.71 28.35 29.50
C ALA A 876 15.54 28.61 28.53
N VAL A 877 15.56 27.98 27.36
CA VAL A 877 14.50 28.08 26.35
C VAL A 877 13.21 27.42 26.81
N SER A 878 13.27 26.35 27.62
CA SER A 878 12.10 25.70 28.24
C SER A 878 11.23 26.66 29.07
N LYS A 879 11.83 27.73 29.59
CA LYS A 879 11.19 28.73 30.46
C LYS A 879 10.61 29.93 29.70
N ILE A 880 10.79 29.99 28.39
CA ILE A 880 10.15 31.01 27.54
C ILE A 880 8.64 30.70 27.47
N LYS A 881 7.82 31.66 27.88
CA LYS A 881 6.36 31.59 27.88
C LYS A 881 5.78 32.21 26.59
N ASP A 882 4.51 32.61 26.65
CA ASP A 882 3.65 33.04 25.54
C ASP A 882 4.14 34.27 24.72
N ASP A 883 5.33 34.80 25.01
CA ASP A 883 5.99 35.89 24.27
C ASP A 883 6.50 35.46 22.87
N VAL A 884 6.62 34.16 22.60
CA VAL A 884 7.13 33.62 21.33
C VAL A 884 6.20 32.56 20.76
N GLY A 885 5.83 32.72 19.47
CA GLY A 885 4.96 31.78 18.75
C GLY A 885 5.56 30.37 18.60
N PRO A 886 4.71 29.35 18.38
CA PRO A 886 5.05 27.93 18.27
C PRO A 886 6.37 27.61 17.52
N PHE A 887 7.25 26.85 18.15
CA PHE A 887 8.56 26.42 17.64
C PHE A 887 8.95 25.01 18.11
N ASN A 888 9.80 24.36 17.30
CA ASN A 888 10.66 23.25 17.71
C ASN A 888 12.12 23.67 17.40
N LEU A 889 13.02 23.53 18.36
CA LEU A 889 14.45 23.89 18.27
C LEU A 889 15.29 22.66 18.59
N LEU A 890 16.29 22.36 17.76
CA LEU A 890 17.33 21.37 17.98
C LEU A 890 18.64 22.08 18.26
N LEU A 891 19.32 21.70 19.33
CA LEU A 891 20.69 22.09 19.64
C LEU A 891 21.61 20.86 19.51
N LEU A 892 22.79 21.05 18.93
CA LEU A 892 23.86 20.05 18.88
C LEU A 892 25.19 20.69 19.33
N GLN A 893 26.11 19.87 19.82
CA GLN A 893 27.46 20.27 20.19
C GLN A 893 28.46 19.20 19.73
N ALA A 894 29.30 19.56 18.75
CA ALA A 894 30.49 18.80 18.37
C ALA A 894 31.72 19.47 19.01
N ASP A 895 32.24 18.91 20.10
CA ASP A 895 33.38 19.46 20.85
C ASP A 895 34.61 18.53 20.74
N LYS A 896 35.74 19.09 20.33
CA LYS A 896 37.04 18.40 20.19
C LYS A 896 37.49 17.69 21.49
N LYS A 897 36.97 18.08 22.65
CA LYS A 897 37.24 17.46 23.96
C LYS A 897 36.44 16.18 24.26
N LEU A 898 35.41 15.86 23.47
CA LEU A 898 34.50 14.73 23.73
C LEU A 898 34.97 13.40 23.12
N ASN A 899 36.22 13.29 22.65
CA ASN A 899 36.77 12.09 21.99
C ASN A 899 35.87 11.54 20.85
N GLY A 900 35.27 12.43 20.05
CA GLY A 900 34.33 12.08 18.97
C GLY A 900 32.87 11.91 19.40
N GLY A 901 32.53 12.14 20.68
CA GLY A 901 31.14 12.22 21.13
C GLY A 901 30.48 13.54 20.73
N ILE A 902 29.31 13.49 20.10
CA ILE A 902 28.46 14.65 19.85
C ILE A 902 27.28 14.57 20.81
N ARG A 903 26.91 15.71 21.41
CA ARG A 903 25.70 15.83 22.25
C ARG A 903 24.63 16.60 21.49
N TYR A 904 23.38 16.22 21.64
CA TYR A 904 22.27 16.90 20.98
C TYR A 904 20.96 16.68 21.75
N GLY A 905 20.07 17.66 21.64
CA GLY A 905 18.79 17.67 22.33
C GLY A 905 17.89 18.75 21.76
N TYR A 906 16.60 18.66 22.04
CA TYR A 906 15.60 19.55 21.47
C TYR A 906 14.68 20.14 22.53
N VAL A 907 14.05 21.27 22.20
CA VAL A 907 13.06 21.98 23.02
C VAL A 907 11.91 22.44 22.13
N THR A 908 10.69 22.35 22.66
CA THR A 908 9.44 22.65 21.96
C THR A 908 8.43 23.29 22.90
N ASN A 909 7.71 24.31 22.43
CA ASN A 909 6.49 24.81 23.08
C ASN A 909 5.21 24.27 22.40
N ARG A 910 5.30 23.14 21.69
CA ARG A 910 4.22 22.46 20.98
C ARG A 910 3.86 21.08 21.55
N SER A 911 3.68 21.02 22.88
CA SER A 911 2.97 19.91 23.51
C SER A 911 1.57 20.30 23.97
N ILE A 912 0.75 19.31 24.30
CA ILE A 912 -0.63 19.51 24.79
C ILE A 912 -0.66 20.10 26.22
N SER A 913 0.45 20.03 26.98
CA SER A 913 0.50 20.39 28.41
C SER A 913 1.45 21.55 28.75
N SER A 914 2.66 21.62 28.17
CA SER A 914 3.66 22.66 28.47
C SER A 914 4.78 22.78 27.41
N THR A 915 5.68 23.74 27.59
CA THR A 915 7.02 23.68 26.97
C THR A 915 7.79 22.48 27.54
N TYR A 916 8.49 21.73 26.69
CA TYR A 916 9.21 20.50 27.01
C TYR A 916 10.59 20.50 26.34
N HIS A 917 11.61 19.92 26.98
CA HIS A 917 12.95 19.72 26.40
C HIS A 917 13.51 18.35 26.76
N ARG A 918 14.37 17.78 25.90
CA ARG A 918 14.98 16.46 26.10
C ARG A 918 16.29 16.29 25.33
N MET A 919 17.25 15.61 25.96
CA MET A 919 18.47 15.11 25.31
C MET A 919 18.20 13.80 24.57
N LEU A 920 18.88 13.59 23.44
CA LEU A 920 18.70 12.46 22.53
C LEU A 920 20.00 11.62 22.45
N ASN A 921 19.86 10.34 22.11
CA ASN A 921 20.95 9.35 22.13
C ASN A 921 21.03 8.51 20.82
N ASP A 922 20.48 9.02 19.71
CA ASP A 922 20.45 8.33 18.42
C ASP A 922 21.61 8.78 17.50
N ASP A 923 22.42 7.85 16.98
CA ASP A 923 23.46 8.16 15.98
C ASP A 923 22.90 8.80 14.68
N ILE A 924 21.59 8.69 14.44
CA ILE A 924 20.89 9.34 13.33
C ILE A 924 19.55 9.85 13.84
N GLY A 925 19.23 11.13 13.60
CA GLY A 925 18.04 11.76 14.15
C GLY A 925 17.75 13.13 13.54
N GLY A 926 16.96 13.97 14.22
CA GLY A 926 16.52 15.26 13.69
C GLY A 926 15.27 15.78 14.39
N ILE A 927 14.65 16.82 13.83
CA ILE A 927 13.35 17.35 14.28
C ILE A 927 12.48 17.74 13.07
N THR A 928 11.16 17.84 13.28
CA THR A 928 10.21 18.29 12.24
C THR A 928 9.31 19.41 12.75
N ASN A 929 8.46 19.96 11.87
CA ASN A 929 7.45 20.97 12.21
C ASN A 929 6.13 20.39 12.78
N GLY A 930 6.13 19.16 13.30
CA GLY A 930 4.98 18.53 13.97
C GLY A 930 4.77 18.95 15.44
N TYR A 931 3.75 18.36 16.08
CA TYR A 931 3.50 18.42 17.53
C TYR A 931 4.26 17.31 18.28
N VAL A 932 4.47 17.47 19.59
CA VAL A 932 5.04 16.43 20.46
C VAL A 932 4.10 16.18 21.64
N ASP A 933 3.64 14.95 21.86
CA ASP A 933 2.92 14.62 23.09
C ASP A 933 3.89 14.48 24.26
N GLY A 934 3.73 15.37 25.25
CA GLY A 934 4.61 15.50 26.42
C GLY A 934 4.36 14.50 27.55
N ASN A 935 3.79 13.33 27.23
CA ASN A 935 3.65 12.20 28.16
C ASN A 935 4.66 11.13 27.75
N ASP A 936 5.54 10.71 28.67
CA ASP A 936 6.69 9.85 28.32
C ASP A 936 6.29 8.47 27.75
N ASP A 937 5.09 7.96 28.04
CA ASP A 937 4.52 6.73 27.44
C ASP A 937 4.30 6.81 25.91
N VAL A 938 4.26 8.02 25.32
CA VAL A 938 3.89 8.21 23.90
C VAL A 938 5.11 8.26 22.98
N PHE A 939 6.35 8.31 23.51
CA PHE A 939 7.51 8.70 22.70
C PHE A 939 7.94 7.69 21.61
N GLU A 940 7.65 6.40 21.75
CA GLU A 940 7.84 5.43 20.66
C GLU A 940 6.85 5.61 19.49
N HIS A 941 5.76 6.36 19.71
CA HIS A 941 4.67 6.58 18.74
C HIS A 941 4.56 8.04 18.28
N SER A 942 5.16 9.01 18.99
CA SER A 942 5.22 10.43 18.59
C SER A 942 6.45 10.81 17.76
N GLU A 943 7.38 9.88 17.50
CA GLU A 943 8.48 10.10 16.55
C GLU A 943 7.91 10.41 15.15
N TRP A 944 8.08 11.67 14.73
CA TRP A 944 7.46 12.21 13.52
C TRP A 944 7.72 11.34 12.28
N HIS A 945 6.65 11.00 11.54
CA HIS A 945 6.69 10.03 10.44
C HIS A 945 7.82 10.29 9.43
N LYS A 946 7.85 11.55 8.99
CA LYS A 946 8.91 12.31 8.34
C LYS A 946 10.34 11.93 8.79
N LEU A 947 10.67 12.23 10.05
CA LEU A 947 11.97 11.97 10.67
C LEU A 947 12.31 10.48 10.65
N LYS A 948 11.34 9.62 10.99
CA LYS A 948 11.52 8.16 11.08
C LYS A 948 11.94 7.53 9.76
N GLN A 949 11.43 8.03 8.63
CA GLN A 949 11.79 7.57 7.29
C GLN A 949 13.21 7.98 6.93
N ALA A 950 13.55 9.25 7.11
CA ALA A 950 14.88 9.73 6.76
C ALA A 950 15.98 9.21 7.72
N LYS A 951 15.65 8.95 9.00
CA LYS A 951 16.53 8.19 9.94
C LYS A 951 16.95 6.87 9.32
N LYS A 952 15.96 6.06 8.91
CA LYS A 952 16.20 4.75 8.27
C LYS A 952 16.97 4.88 6.96
N PHE A 953 16.65 5.87 6.12
CA PHE A 953 17.35 6.06 4.84
C PHE A 953 18.84 6.36 5.04
N LEU A 954 19.22 7.25 5.98
CA LEU A 954 20.64 7.50 6.27
C LEU A 954 21.33 6.30 6.95
N ASP A 955 20.59 5.51 7.75
CA ASP A 955 21.10 4.28 8.37
C ASP A 955 21.45 3.21 7.33
N GLU A 956 20.64 3.09 6.27
CA GLU A 956 20.85 2.16 5.15
C GLU A 956 21.85 2.69 4.09
N ALA A 957 22.03 4.01 3.95
CA ALA A 957 22.82 4.61 2.87
C ALA A 957 24.27 4.99 3.22
N ILE A 958 24.53 5.56 4.41
CA ILE A 958 25.86 6.07 4.76
C ILE A 958 26.81 4.90 5.09
N ASN A 959 27.96 4.86 4.42
CA ASN A 959 28.94 3.79 4.49
C ASN A 959 30.39 4.33 4.47
N GLU A 960 31.37 3.48 4.76
CA GLU A 960 32.77 3.87 4.98
C GLU A 960 33.51 4.35 3.72
N ASP A 961 33.14 3.88 2.53
CA ASP A 961 33.78 4.24 1.26
C ASP A 961 33.21 5.52 0.59
N MET A 962 32.14 6.10 1.17
CA MET A 962 31.37 7.20 0.59
C MET A 962 32.18 8.51 0.46
N SER A 963 32.15 9.16 -0.70
CA SER A 963 32.77 10.48 -0.88
C SER A 963 31.94 11.63 -0.28
N GLU A 964 32.59 12.78 -0.09
CA GLU A 964 31.96 13.99 0.45
C GLU A 964 30.78 14.49 -0.39
N ARG A 965 30.83 14.34 -1.72
CA ARG A 965 29.71 14.72 -2.58
C ARG A 965 28.57 13.72 -2.48
N GLU A 966 28.86 12.42 -2.45
CA GLU A 966 27.83 11.38 -2.26
C GLU A 966 27.16 11.50 -0.88
N LEU A 967 27.90 11.91 0.16
CA LEU A 967 27.32 12.23 1.47
C LEU A 967 26.37 13.44 1.40
N LEU A 968 26.75 14.51 0.70
CA LEU A 968 25.89 15.69 0.52
C LEU A 968 24.66 15.38 -0.35
N ASP A 969 24.80 14.59 -1.42
CA ASP A 969 23.68 14.17 -2.26
C ASP A 969 22.76 13.18 -1.53
N THR A 970 23.30 12.28 -0.69
CA THR A 970 22.52 11.41 0.21
C THR A 970 21.75 12.24 1.24
N LEU A 971 22.41 13.21 1.86
CA LEU A 971 21.77 14.18 2.75
C LEU A 971 20.67 14.97 2.03
N GLU A 972 20.89 15.46 0.80
CA GLU A 972 19.89 16.22 0.05
C GLU A 972 18.69 15.34 -0.32
N LEU A 973 18.91 14.11 -0.79
CA LEU A 973 17.84 13.13 -1.03
C LEU A 973 17.02 12.85 0.23
N SER A 974 17.69 12.76 1.39
CA SER A 974 17.04 12.64 2.69
C SER A 974 16.27 13.91 3.15
N ILE A 975 16.33 15.00 2.37
CA ILE A 975 15.58 16.26 2.57
C ILE A 975 14.85 16.84 1.33
N ASN A 976 14.56 16.05 0.28
CA ASN A 976 14.02 16.57 -1.00
C ASN A 976 12.71 15.89 -1.53
N HIS A 977 11.54 16.17 -0.93
CA HIS A 977 10.20 15.69 -1.33
C HIS A 977 9.15 16.78 -1.10
N GLU A 978 8.33 17.00 -2.13
CA GLU A 978 7.32 18.05 -2.22
C GLU A 978 5.92 17.43 -2.33
N VAL A 979 5.01 17.80 -1.43
CA VAL A 979 3.60 17.46 -1.49
C VAL A 979 2.85 18.57 -2.24
N HIS A 980 2.40 18.26 -3.45
CA HIS A 980 1.31 18.97 -4.11
C HIS A 980 0.00 18.18 -3.93
N PRO A 981 -1.18 18.85 -3.91
CA PRO A 981 -1.38 20.29 -3.88
C PRO A 981 -1.55 20.77 -2.43
N MET A 982 -0.82 21.81 -2.01
CA MET A 982 -0.98 22.37 -0.66
C MET A 982 -2.30 23.15 -0.55
N ALA A 983 -3.36 22.49 -0.07
CA ALA A 983 -4.73 23.00 -0.04
C ALA A 983 -5.12 23.55 1.34
N VAL A 984 -4.58 22.98 2.42
CA VAL A 984 -4.89 23.33 3.81
C VAL A 984 -3.62 23.37 4.69
N ARG A 985 -3.71 24.01 5.87
CA ARG A 985 -2.56 24.27 6.77
C ARG A 985 -1.92 22.98 7.34
N THR A 986 -2.61 21.84 7.28
CA THR A 986 -2.06 20.54 7.70
C THR A 986 -0.99 20.02 6.73
N ASP A 987 -1.11 20.30 5.43
CA ASP A 987 -0.28 19.69 4.38
C ASP A 987 1.21 20.09 4.51
N PHE A 988 1.46 21.27 5.09
CA PHE A 988 2.77 21.77 5.52
C PHE A 988 3.47 20.87 6.54
N GLN A 989 2.73 20.01 7.25
CA GLN A 989 3.28 19.04 8.21
C GLN A 989 3.71 17.74 7.51
N HIS A 990 3.27 17.51 6.27
CA HIS A 990 3.60 16.34 5.44
C HIS A 990 4.67 16.67 4.38
N SER A 991 4.59 17.84 3.73
CA SER A 991 5.65 18.32 2.82
C SER A 991 6.92 18.74 3.57
N ALA A 992 8.11 18.41 3.06
CA ALA A 992 9.38 18.84 3.67
C ALA A 992 10.30 19.64 2.73
N ARG A 993 9.95 19.73 1.46
CA ARG A 993 10.28 20.84 0.58
C ARG A 993 8.96 21.48 0.13
N ILE A 994 8.92 22.79 0.00
CA ILE A 994 7.70 23.56 -0.26
C ILE A 994 7.85 24.29 -1.60
N PRO A 995 7.02 23.96 -2.61
CA PRO A 995 7.04 24.63 -3.91
C PRO A 995 6.48 26.06 -3.80
N PRO A 996 6.79 26.98 -4.73
CA PRO A 996 6.39 28.38 -4.60
C PRO A 996 4.87 28.59 -4.69
N ILE A 997 4.23 28.84 -3.55
CA ILE A 997 2.78 29.06 -3.43
C ILE A 997 2.45 30.54 -3.20
N ILE A 998 1.58 31.10 -4.04
CA ILE A 998 1.04 32.46 -3.87
C ILE A 998 -0.05 32.42 -2.80
N MET A 999 0.12 33.20 -1.74
CA MET A 999 -0.82 33.27 -0.61
C MET A 999 -1.55 34.62 -0.59
N ARG A 1000 -2.68 34.69 0.13
CA ARG A 1000 -3.53 35.90 0.16
C ARG A 1000 -2.81 37.07 0.86
N PRO A 1001 -2.96 38.34 0.42
CA PRO A 1001 -2.18 39.47 0.93
C PRO A 1001 -2.20 39.64 2.45
N GLY A 1002 -3.33 39.39 3.11
CA GLY A 1002 -3.49 39.45 4.58
C GLY A 1002 -2.71 38.40 5.39
N ALA A 1003 -1.87 37.58 4.76
CA ALA A 1003 -0.93 36.67 5.42
C ALA A 1003 0.55 37.13 5.34
N ASN A 1004 0.85 38.18 4.56
CA ASN A 1004 2.22 38.66 4.37
C ASN A 1004 2.78 39.30 5.67
N PRO A 1005 3.93 38.85 6.21
CA PRO A 1005 4.52 39.41 7.42
C PRO A 1005 5.41 40.64 7.18
N VAL A 1006 5.66 41.02 5.92
CA VAL A 1006 6.43 42.24 5.59
C VAL A 1006 5.53 43.47 5.76
N PRO A 1007 5.98 44.55 6.44
CA PRO A 1007 5.22 45.80 6.51
C PRO A 1007 5.03 46.44 5.13
N LEU A 1008 3.86 46.23 4.53
CA LEU A 1008 3.47 46.87 3.29
C LEU A 1008 3.06 48.32 3.55
N ASP A 1009 3.69 49.26 2.85
CA ASP A 1009 3.21 50.64 2.76
C ASP A 1009 1.78 50.67 2.21
N GLU A 1010 0.96 51.60 2.72
CA GLU A 1010 -0.47 51.67 2.36
C GLU A 1010 -0.69 51.99 0.86
N SER A 1011 0.33 52.54 0.20
CA SER A 1011 0.36 52.79 -1.24
C SER A 1011 0.36 51.53 -2.13
N ASN A 1012 0.78 50.37 -1.59
CA ASN A 1012 1.20 49.20 -2.40
C ASN A 1012 0.58 47.86 -1.95
N LYS A 1013 -0.51 47.88 -1.16
CA LYS A 1013 -1.07 46.67 -0.52
C LYS A 1013 -1.64 45.61 -1.47
N ASP A 1014 -2.02 45.97 -2.69
CA ASP A 1014 -2.69 45.07 -3.64
C ASP A 1014 -1.76 44.48 -4.73
N ASP A 1015 -0.59 45.08 -4.99
CA ASP A 1015 0.28 44.71 -6.12
C ASP A 1015 1.37 43.67 -5.80
N ILE A 1016 1.63 43.37 -4.52
CA ILE A 1016 2.67 42.41 -4.13
C ILE A 1016 2.07 41.03 -3.85
N LYS A 1017 2.31 40.07 -4.76
CA LYS A 1017 2.15 38.64 -4.50
C LYS A 1017 3.03 38.24 -3.33
N ALA A 1018 2.46 37.67 -2.27
CA ALA A 1018 3.21 37.10 -1.17
C ALA A 1018 3.42 35.60 -1.43
N ILE A 1019 4.67 35.15 -1.57
CA ILE A 1019 5.01 33.81 -2.07
C ILE A 1019 5.79 33.06 -0.99
N TYR A 1020 5.28 31.90 -0.56
CA TYR A 1020 5.95 31.04 0.42
C TYR A 1020 6.57 29.83 -0.29
N ALA A 1021 7.82 29.48 0.01
CA ALA A 1021 8.56 28.37 -0.61
C ALA A 1021 9.73 27.91 0.27
N THR A 1022 10.34 26.75 -0.03
CA THR A 1022 11.70 26.45 0.45
C THR A 1022 12.69 27.39 -0.24
N ARG A 1023 13.15 28.42 0.47
CA ARG A 1023 14.12 29.40 -0.05
C ARG A 1023 15.48 28.76 -0.34
N LEU A 1024 15.95 27.93 0.58
CA LEU A 1024 17.29 27.34 0.57
C LEU A 1024 17.35 26.04 1.38
N ILE A 1025 18.44 25.31 1.20
CA ILE A 1025 18.87 24.17 2.00
C ILE A 1025 20.19 24.53 2.69
N THR A 1026 20.38 24.06 3.92
CA THR A 1026 21.65 24.15 4.64
C THR A 1026 22.16 22.76 5.01
N PHE A 1027 23.42 22.50 4.69
CA PHE A 1027 24.18 21.36 5.22
C PHE A 1027 25.21 21.86 6.23
N ILE A 1028 25.45 21.09 7.29
CA ILE A 1028 26.54 21.34 8.23
C ILE A 1028 27.29 20.02 8.42
N LEU A 1029 28.54 19.97 7.96
CA LEU A 1029 29.47 18.86 8.21
C LEU A 1029 30.49 19.30 9.27
N VAL A 1030 30.82 18.43 10.21
CA VAL A 1030 31.90 18.64 11.19
C VAL A 1030 32.83 17.43 11.16
N ASP A 1031 34.11 17.64 10.81
CA ASP A 1031 35.08 16.55 10.76
C ASP A 1031 35.58 16.15 12.16
N HIS A 1032 36.27 15.01 12.27
CA HIS A 1032 36.78 14.52 13.56
C HIS A 1032 37.83 15.45 14.21
N ASP A 1033 38.54 16.26 13.43
CA ASP A 1033 39.42 17.33 13.93
C ASP A 1033 38.62 18.55 14.43
N GLY A 1034 37.31 18.60 14.17
CA GLY A 1034 36.40 19.68 14.56
C GLY A 1034 36.55 20.94 13.70
N ASN A 1035 36.87 20.80 12.42
CA ASN A 1035 36.68 21.85 11.42
C ASN A 1035 35.25 21.74 10.86
N ILE A 1036 34.65 22.87 10.49
CA ILE A 1036 33.22 22.94 10.19
C ILE A 1036 33.03 23.38 8.74
N GLN A 1037 32.27 22.62 7.95
CA GLN A 1037 31.78 23.06 6.64
C GLN A 1037 30.28 23.40 6.77
N PHE A 1038 29.94 24.66 6.54
CA PHE A 1038 28.56 25.12 6.41
C PHE A 1038 28.29 25.40 4.93
N ILE A 1039 27.36 24.66 4.32
CA ILE A 1039 27.02 24.78 2.91
C ILE A 1039 25.57 25.27 2.79
N GLU A 1040 25.40 26.44 2.20
CA GLU A 1040 24.08 27.01 1.91
C GLU A 1040 23.79 26.88 0.42
N LYS A 1041 22.78 26.09 0.06
CA LYS A 1041 22.30 25.92 -1.31
C LYS A 1041 21.03 26.72 -1.48
N ASP A 1042 21.06 27.78 -2.29
CA ASP A 1042 19.83 28.46 -2.72
C ASP A 1042 18.90 27.44 -3.42
N ILE A 1043 17.58 27.68 -3.36
CA ILE A 1043 16.57 26.82 -4.01
C ILE A 1043 15.54 27.67 -4.77
N TYR A 1044 14.85 28.59 -4.08
CA TYR A 1044 13.91 29.53 -4.67
C TYR A 1044 14.15 30.95 -4.14
N LYS A 1045 14.15 31.94 -5.05
CA LYS A 1045 14.23 33.37 -4.70
C LYS A 1045 13.36 34.21 -5.63
N LEU A 1046 13.21 35.49 -5.32
CA LEU A 1046 12.72 36.48 -6.27
C LEU A 1046 13.88 37.05 -7.10
N ASP A 1047 13.62 37.32 -8.38
CA ASP A 1047 14.49 38.13 -9.23
C ASP A 1047 14.23 39.64 -9.04
N THR A 1048 14.95 40.49 -9.79
CA THR A 1048 14.78 41.95 -9.74
C THR A 1048 13.45 42.46 -10.31
N GLY A 1049 12.59 41.57 -10.81
CA GLY A 1049 11.21 41.84 -11.28
C GLY A 1049 10.14 41.18 -10.42
N ASN A 1050 10.47 40.67 -9.23
CA ASN A 1050 9.59 39.90 -8.34
C ASN A 1050 9.01 38.60 -8.97
N ASN A 1051 9.71 38.01 -9.95
CA ASN A 1051 9.40 36.66 -10.44
C ASN A 1051 10.13 35.63 -9.56
N VAL A 1052 9.47 34.50 -9.27
CA VAL A 1052 10.17 33.38 -8.64
C VAL A 1052 11.10 32.72 -9.64
N VAL A 1053 12.37 32.62 -9.29
CA VAL A 1053 13.37 31.84 -10.03
C VAL A 1053 13.88 30.70 -9.15
N LYS A 1054 14.02 29.53 -9.76
CA LYS A 1054 14.82 28.45 -9.17
C LYS A 1054 16.30 28.78 -9.39
N GLU A 1055 17.10 28.62 -8.36
CA GLU A 1055 18.56 28.75 -8.40
C GLU A 1055 19.13 27.60 -7.58
N ASP A 1056 20.05 26.80 -8.11
CA ASP A 1056 20.70 25.69 -7.39
C ASP A 1056 22.14 26.10 -6.98
N ARG A 1057 22.29 27.30 -6.39
CA ARG A 1057 23.61 27.89 -6.10
C ARG A 1057 24.10 27.51 -4.71
N GLU A 1058 25.20 26.76 -4.66
CA GLU A 1058 25.90 26.41 -3.42
C GLU A 1058 26.88 27.53 -2.97
N ARG A 1059 26.94 27.78 -1.66
CA ARG A 1059 27.92 28.62 -0.95
C ARG A 1059 28.58 27.76 0.14
N LEU A 1060 29.86 27.45 -0.01
CA LEU A 1060 30.65 26.82 1.05
C LEU A 1060 31.30 27.89 1.95
N LEU A 1061 31.13 27.74 3.26
CA LEU A 1061 31.79 28.51 4.30
C LEU A 1061 32.48 27.53 5.26
N VAL A 1062 33.79 27.66 5.43
CA VAL A 1062 34.58 26.81 6.34
C VAL A 1062 34.87 27.59 7.61
N PHE A 1063 34.59 27.00 8.79
CA PHE A 1063 34.88 27.63 10.07
C PHE A 1063 36.24 27.25 10.64
#